data_AF-A0A2J8RWD1-F1
#
_entry.id   AF-A0A2J8RWD1-F1
#
_cell.length_a   1.000
_cell.length_b   1.000
_cell.length_c   1.000
_cell.angle_alpha   90.00
_cell.angle_beta   90.00
_cell.angle_gamma   90.00
#
_symmetry.space_group_name_H-M   'P 1'
#
loop_
_entity.id
_entity.type
_entity.pdbx_description
1 polymer ?
#
loop_
_entity_poly.entity_id
_entity_poly.type
_entity_poly.pdbx_seq_one_letter_code
_entity_poly.pdbx_strand_id
1 'polypeptide(L)'
;KIDETREKVQVMSLELEDAKKKVAEFQKQCEEYLVIIVQQKREADEQQKALESLNKKDIGEIKSYGRPPAQVEIVMQAVMILRGNEPTWAEAKRQLGEQNFIKSLINFDKDNISDKVLKKIGAYCAQPDFQPDIIGRVSLAAKSLCMWVRAMELYGRLYRVVEPKRIRMNAALAQLREKQAALAEAQEKLREVAEKLEMLKKQYDEKLAQKEELRKKSEEMELKLERAGMLVSGLAGEKARWEETVQGLEEDLGYLVGDCLLAAAFLSYMGPFLTNYRDEIVNQIWIRKIWELQVPCSPSFAIDNFLSNPTKVRDWNIQGLPSDAFSTENGIIVTRGNRWALMIDPQAQALKWIKNMEGGQGLKIIDLQMSDYLRILENAIQFGYPVLLQNVQEYLDPTLNPVLNKSVARIGGRLLMRIGDKEVEYNTNFRFYITTKLSNPHYSPETSAKTTIVNFAVKEQGLEAQLLGIVVRKERPELEEQKDSLVINIAAGKRKLKELEDEILRLLNEATGSLLDDVQLVNTLQTSKITATEVTEQLETSETTEINIDLAREAYRPCAQRASILFFVLNDMGCIDPMYQFSLDAYISLFILSIDKSHRSNKLEDRIDYLNDYHTYAVYRYTCRTLFERHKLLFSFHMCAKILETSGKLNMDEYNFFLRGGVVLDREGQMDNPCTSWLADAYWDNITELDKLTNFHGLMNSFEQYPRDWHLWYTNAAPEKAMLPGEWENACNEMQRMLIVRSLRQDRVAFCVTSFIVTNLGSRFIEPPVLNMKLVMEDSTPRSPLVFILSPGVDPTSALLQLAEHTGMAQRFHALSLGQGQAPIAARLLREGVTQGHWVFLANCHLSLSWMPNLDKLVEQLQVEDPHPSFRLWLSSSPHPDFPISILQVSIKMTTEPPKGLKANMTRLYQLMSEPQFSRCSKPAKYKKLLFSLCFFHSVLLERKKFLQLGWNIIYGFNDSDFEVSENLLSLYLDEYEETPWDALKYLIAGINYGGHVTDDWDRRLLTTYINDYFCDQSLSTPFYRLSALETYFIPKDGSLASYKEYISLLPGMDPPEAFGQHPNADVASQITEARTLFDTLLSLQPQITPTRAGGQTREEKVLELAADVKQKIPEMIDYEGTRKLLALDPSPLNVVLLQEIQRYNTLMQTILFSLTDL
;
A
#
# COMPACT_ATOMS: atom_id res chain seq x y z
N LYS A 1 86.55 -12.92 -32.19
CA LYS A 1 86.54 -12.29 -33.53
C LYS A 1 86.98 -10.84 -33.53
N ILE A 2 86.25 -9.87 -32.95
CA ILE A 2 86.71 -8.46 -32.91
C ILE A 2 88.01 -8.34 -32.08
N ASP A 3 88.06 -8.95 -30.90
CA ASP A 3 89.25 -8.89 -30.05
C ASP A 3 90.48 -9.57 -30.68
N GLU A 4 90.30 -10.75 -31.30
CA GLU A 4 91.36 -11.44 -32.07
C GLU A 4 91.89 -10.61 -33.25
N THR A 5 91.04 -9.82 -33.89
CA THR A 5 91.45 -8.99 -35.05
C THR A 5 92.19 -7.73 -34.59
N ARG A 6 91.85 -7.21 -33.38
CA ARG A 6 92.51 -6.07 -32.76
C ARG A 6 93.93 -6.39 -32.29
N GLU A 7 94.13 -7.58 -31.73
CA GLU A 7 95.44 -8.08 -31.28
C GLU A 7 96.41 -8.28 -32.47
N LYS A 8 95.91 -8.79 -33.60
CA LYS A 8 96.67 -8.97 -34.85
C LYS A 8 97.22 -7.66 -35.42
N VAL A 9 96.43 -6.59 -35.40
CA VAL A 9 96.84 -5.26 -35.91
C VAL A 9 97.99 -4.67 -35.07
N GLN A 10 98.00 -4.94 -33.77
CA GLN A 10 99.00 -4.42 -32.84
C GLN A 10 100.38 -5.08 -33.06
N VAL A 11 100.42 -6.39 -33.31
CA VAL A 11 101.67 -7.11 -33.60
C VAL A 11 102.30 -6.64 -34.92
N MET A 12 101.49 -6.46 -35.97
CA MET A 12 101.99 -6.05 -37.29
C MET A 12 102.57 -4.63 -37.31
N SER A 13 102.16 -3.75 -36.40
CA SER A 13 102.73 -2.39 -36.29
C SER A 13 104.17 -2.35 -35.77
N LEU A 14 104.55 -3.26 -34.87
CA LEU A 14 105.89 -3.33 -34.28
C LEU A 14 106.95 -3.81 -35.29
N GLU A 15 106.59 -4.77 -36.15
CA GLU A 15 107.51 -5.30 -37.17
C GLU A 15 107.88 -4.29 -38.27
N LEU A 16 107.02 -3.30 -38.52
CA LEU A 16 107.26 -2.27 -39.52
C LEU A 16 108.35 -1.26 -39.09
N GLU A 17 108.44 -0.98 -37.79
CA GLU A 17 109.41 -0.02 -37.22
C GLU A 17 110.86 -0.52 -37.36
N ASP A 18 111.07 -1.81 -37.19
CA ASP A 18 112.40 -2.43 -37.22
C ASP A 18 112.99 -2.48 -38.65
N ALA A 19 112.12 -2.65 -39.67
CA ALA A 19 112.52 -2.62 -41.08
C ALA A 19 112.97 -1.21 -41.54
N LYS A 20 112.44 -0.13 -40.95
CA LYS A 20 112.83 1.27 -41.31
C LYS A 20 114.26 1.60 -40.91
N LYS A 21 114.74 1.08 -39.77
CA LYS A 21 116.10 1.38 -39.28
C LYS A 21 117.21 0.83 -40.19
N LYS A 22 117.01 -0.36 -40.78
CA LYS A 22 118.00 -1.00 -41.68
C LYS A 22 118.21 -0.27 -43.01
N VAL A 23 117.18 0.39 -43.55
CA VAL A 23 117.30 1.12 -44.84
C VAL A 23 118.16 2.37 -44.71
N ALA A 24 118.08 3.08 -43.58
CA ALA A 24 118.83 4.31 -43.35
C ALA A 24 120.36 4.10 -43.31
N GLU A 25 120.80 2.94 -42.83
CA GLU A 25 122.22 2.62 -42.65
C GLU A 25 122.94 2.35 -43.99
N PHE A 26 122.27 1.69 -44.94
CA PHE A 26 122.85 1.40 -46.26
C PHE A 26 122.91 2.61 -47.20
N GLN A 27 122.08 3.62 -46.97
CA GLN A 27 122.03 4.83 -47.80
C GLN A 27 123.27 5.70 -47.61
N LYS A 28 123.79 5.80 -46.38
CA LYS A 28 124.95 6.62 -46.00
C LYS A 28 126.27 6.14 -46.65
N GLN A 29 126.40 4.84 -46.96
CA GLN A 29 127.61 4.26 -47.55
C GLN A 29 127.75 4.48 -49.07
N CYS A 30 126.67 4.87 -49.78
CA CYS A 30 126.72 5.10 -51.23
C CYS A 30 127.11 6.53 -51.62
N GLU A 31 126.95 7.52 -50.73
CA GLU A 31 127.16 8.94 -51.07
C GLU A 31 128.66 9.34 -51.14
N GLU A 32 129.55 8.72 -50.36
CA GLU A 32 130.98 9.10 -50.30
C GLU A 32 131.77 8.85 -51.59
N TYR A 33 131.42 7.84 -52.39
CA TYR A 33 132.16 7.50 -53.63
C TYR A 33 131.60 8.18 -54.88
N LEU A 34 130.38 8.72 -54.83
CA LEU A 34 129.74 9.35 -55.98
C LEU A 34 130.43 10.65 -56.39
N VAL A 35 130.98 11.40 -55.43
CA VAL A 35 131.61 12.71 -55.65
C VAL A 35 132.89 12.59 -56.49
N ILE A 36 133.70 11.56 -56.25
CA ILE A 36 135.00 11.34 -56.95
C ILE A 36 134.78 11.00 -58.43
N ILE A 37 133.73 10.23 -58.75
CA ILE A 37 133.41 9.84 -60.13
C ILE A 37 132.91 11.03 -60.96
N VAL A 38 132.14 11.93 -60.35
CA VAL A 38 131.62 13.11 -61.05
C VAL A 38 132.75 14.05 -61.47
N GLN A 39 133.78 14.22 -60.64
CA GLN A 39 134.93 15.07 -60.94
C GLN A 39 135.71 14.56 -62.16
N GLN A 40 136.00 13.25 -62.20
CA GLN A 40 136.83 12.61 -63.22
C GLN A 40 136.08 12.38 -64.55
N LYS A 41 134.76 12.19 -64.51
CA LYS A 41 133.92 12.19 -65.72
C LYS A 41 133.98 13.53 -66.45
N ARG A 42 134.09 14.63 -65.69
CA ARG A 42 134.16 16.00 -66.22
C ARG A 42 135.45 16.24 -67.02
N GLU A 43 136.59 15.75 -66.53
CA GLU A 43 137.87 15.84 -67.24
C GLU A 43 137.86 15.04 -68.56
N ALA A 44 137.25 13.85 -68.58
CA ALA A 44 137.10 13.06 -69.80
C ALA A 44 136.20 13.75 -70.85
N ASP A 45 135.11 14.38 -70.43
CA ASP A 45 134.18 15.12 -71.31
C ASP A 45 134.82 16.42 -71.87
N GLU A 46 135.69 17.10 -71.11
CA GLU A 46 136.40 18.29 -71.58
C GLU A 46 137.44 17.97 -72.68
N GLN A 47 138.14 16.84 -72.56
CA GLN A 47 139.10 16.40 -73.60
C GLN A 47 138.40 15.94 -74.88
N GLN A 48 137.14 15.50 -74.80
CA GLN A 48 136.31 15.12 -75.94
C GLN A 48 135.87 16.34 -76.77
N LYS A 49 135.64 17.49 -76.11
CA LYS A 49 135.42 18.78 -76.80
C LYS A 49 136.66 19.28 -77.55
N ALA A 50 137.87 18.95 -77.08
CA ALA A 50 139.10 19.33 -77.77
C ALA A 50 139.29 18.60 -79.13
N LEU A 51 138.56 17.50 -79.38
CA LEU A 51 138.48 16.86 -80.70
C LEU A 51 137.55 17.58 -81.68
N GLU A 52 136.54 18.31 -81.20
CA GLU A 52 135.58 19.05 -82.04
C GLU A 52 136.22 20.26 -82.74
N SER A 53 137.37 20.76 -82.25
CA SER A 53 138.09 21.88 -82.85
C SER A 53 138.98 21.49 -84.05
N LEU A 54 139.10 20.19 -84.36
CA LEU A 54 139.84 19.71 -85.53
C LEU A 54 139.00 19.90 -86.80
N ASN A 55 139.53 20.68 -87.76
CA ASN A 55 138.82 21.00 -88.98
C ASN A 55 139.26 20.09 -90.15
N LYS A 56 138.47 20.04 -91.22
CA LYS A 56 138.72 19.15 -92.39
C LYS A 56 140.08 19.39 -93.06
N LYS A 57 140.66 20.58 -92.89
CA LYS A 57 142.03 20.91 -93.36
C LYS A 57 143.11 20.16 -92.56
N ASP A 58 142.95 20.03 -91.25
CA ASP A 58 143.96 19.45 -90.35
C ASP A 58 144.02 17.92 -90.49
N ILE A 59 142.87 17.27 -90.72
CA ILE A 59 142.82 15.84 -91.12
C ILE A 59 143.41 15.65 -92.52
N GLY A 60 143.19 16.61 -93.42
CA GLY A 60 143.75 16.61 -94.78
C GLY A 60 145.28 16.64 -94.77
N GLU A 61 145.88 17.38 -93.83
CA GLU A 61 147.33 17.42 -93.61
C GLU A 61 147.88 16.03 -93.27
N ILE A 62 147.31 15.36 -92.25
CA ILE A 62 147.73 14.02 -91.84
C ILE A 62 147.53 12.99 -92.98
N LYS A 63 146.46 13.12 -93.79
CA LYS A 63 146.19 12.21 -94.91
C LYS A 63 147.13 12.43 -96.10
N SER A 64 147.60 13.65 -96.33
CA SER A 64 148.42 14.03 -97.49
C SER A 64 149.81 13.39 -97.48
N TYR A 65 150.29 12.92 -96.32
CA TYR A 65 151.58 12.25 -96.22
C TYR A 65 151.61 10.96 -97.06
N GLY A 66 152.57 10.90 -97.99
CA GLY A 66 152.90 9.68 -98.73
C GLY A 66 153.50 8.61 -97.81
N ARG A 67 154.41 9.02 -96.93
CA ARG A 67 154.91 8.26 -95.77
C ARG A 67 154.88 9.20 -94.55
N PRO A 68 154.09 8.92 -93.50
CA PRO A 68 153.97 9.81 -92.35
C PRO A 68 155.22 9.75 -91.45
N PRO A 69 155.48 10.79 -90.65
CA PRO A 69 156.47 10.73 -89.56
C PRO A 69 156.09 9.65 -88.54
N ALA A 70 157.09 8.95 -87.98
CA ALA A 70 156.88 7.83 -87.06
C ALA A 70 155.98 8.19 -85.85
N GLN A 71 156.10 9.41 -85.30
CA GLN A 71 155.26 9.84 -84.17
C GLN A 71 153.77 9.93 -84.54
N VAL A 72 153.43 10.36 -85.75
CA VAL A 72 152.03 10.46 -86.20
C VAL A 72 151.46 9.08 -86.50
N GLU A 73 152.29 8.17 -87.03
CA GLU A 73 151.89 6.78 -87.27
C GLU A 73 151.52 6.05 -85.97
N ILE A 74 152.32 6.19 -84.91
CA ILE A 74 152.05 5.56 -83.60
C ILE A 74 150.74 6.07 -82.99
N VAL A 75 150.45 7.38 -83.09
CA VAL A 75 149.16 7.94 -82.61
C VAL A 75 147.98 7.35 -83.35
N MET A 76 148.10 7.22 -84.67
CA MET A 76 147.02 6.64 -85.46
C MET A 76 146.86 5.15 -85.20
N GLN A 77 147.95 4.41 -84.96
CA GLN A 77 147.86 3.01 -84.51
C GLN A 77 147.11 2.89 -83.18
N ALA A 78 147.40 3.76 -82.20
CA ALA A 78 146.72 3.74 -80.90
C ALA A 78 145.22 4.07 -81.02
N VAL A 79 144.85 5.01 -81.89
CA VAL A 79 143.44 5.32 -82.20
C VAL A 79 142.74 4.13 -82.88
N MET A 80 143.42 3.42 -83.79
CA MET A 80 142.86 2.21 -84.42
C MET A 80 142.68 1.07 -83.41
N ILE A 81 143.58 0.90 -82.44
CA ILE A 81 143.45 -0.12 -81.38
C ILE A 81 142.25 0.17 -80.49
N LEU A 82 141.99 1.43 -80.11
CA LEU A 82 140.80 1.81 -79.34
C LEU A 82 139.51 1.53 -80.11
N ARG A 83 139.52 1.68 -81.43
CA ARG A 83 138.38 1.35 -82.30
C ARG A 83 138.30 -0.14 -82.70
N GLY A 84 139.26 -0.96 -82.29
CA GLY A 84 139.28 -2.40 -82.58
C GLY A 84 139.73 -2.78 -83.99
N ASN A 85 140.37 -1.87 -84.75
CA ASN A 85 140.83 -2.10 -86.12
C ASN A 85 142.34 -2.41 -86.19
N GLU A 86 142.82 -2.87 -87.36
CA GLU A 86 144.24 -3.18 -87.55
C GLU A 86 145.13 -1.92 -87.45
N PRO A 87 146.21 -1.95 -86.65
CA PRO A 87 147.09 -0.81 -86.44
C PRO A 87 148.09 -0.67 -87.59
N THR A 88 147.61 -0.48 -88.81
CA THR A 88 148.45 -0.19 -89.98
C THR A 88 148.13 1.18 -90.55
N TRP A 89 149.13 1.87 -91.10
CA TRP A 89 148.92 3.19 -91.69
C TRP A 89 147.95 3.15 -92.89
N ALA A 90 147.94 2.05 -93.66
CA ALA A 90 147.02 1.88 -94.78
C ALA A 90 145.55 1.97 -94.33
N GLU A 91 145.20 1.28 -93.22
CA GLU A 91 143.85 1.31 -92.66
C GLU A 91 143.55 2.65 -91.96
N ALA A 92 144.52 3.22 -91.24
CA ALA A 92 144.37 4.56 -90.67
C ALA A 92 144.11 5.63 -91.75
N LYS A 93 144.79 5.56 -92.89
CA LYS A 93 144.62 6.50 -94.02
C LYS A 93 143.27 6.33 -94.73
N ARG A 94 142.73 5.09 -94.77
CA ARG A 94 141.37 4.81 -95.25
C ARG A 94 140.34 5.50 -94.36
N GLN A 95 140.45 5.31 -93.05
CA GLN A 95 139.52 5.82 -92.04
C GLN A 95 139.57 7.36 -91.90
N LEU A 96 140.75 7.97 -92.00
CA LEU A 96 140.92 9.43 -92.05
C LEU A 96 140.22 10.07 -93.27
N GLY A 97 139.87 9.28 -94.29
CA GLY A 97 139.10 9.74 -95.45
C GLY A 97 137.58 9.73 -95.27
N GLU A 98 137.06 9.09 -94.22
CA GLU A 98 135.62 8.96 -93.99
C GLU A 98 135.02 10.29 -93.48
N GLN A 99 133.91 10.74 -94.06
CA GLN A 99 133.32 12.05 -93.73
C GLN A 99 132.91 12.19 -92.24
N ASN A 100 132.69 11.07 -91.53
CA ASN A 100 132.23 11.04 -90.15
C ASN A 100 133.29 10.59 -89.13
N PHE A 101 134.57 10.52 -89.51
CA PHE A 101 135.63 9.99 -88.64
C PHE A 101 135.72 10.71 -87.28
N ILE A 102 135.69 12.04 -87.25
CA ILE A 102 135.73 12.82 -86.00
C ILE A 102 134.50 12.56 -85.13
N LYS A 103 133.29 12.53 -85.73
CA LYS A 103 132.04 12.22 -85.00
C LYS A 103 132.06 10.81 -84.38
N SER A 104 132.71 9.84 -85.04
CA SER A 104 132.87 8.49 -84.51
C SER A 104 133.77 8.44 -83.26
N LEU A 105 134.74 9.34 -83.12
CA LEU A 105 135.59 9.41 -81.92
C LEU A 105 134.88 10.14 -80.77
N ILE A 106 134.06 11.15 -81.10
CA ILE A 106 133.24 11.87 -80.13
C ILE A 106 132.12 11.01 -79.55
N ASN A 107 131.55 10.05 -80.29
CA ASN A 107 130.47 9.20 -79.78
C ASN A 107 130.95 7.82 -79.29
N PHE A 108 132.22 7.70 -78.89
CA PHE A 108 132.79 6.43 -78.45
C PHE A 108 132.22 5.99 -77.07
N ASP A 109 131.78 4.74 -76.96
CA ASP A 109 131.19 4.17 -75.74
C ASP A 109 132.27 3.90 -74.68
N LYS A 110 132.39 4.84 -73.74
CA LYS A 110 133.40 4.85 -72.67
C LYS A 110 133.06 3.98 -71.46
N ASP A 111 131.81 3.52 -71.33
CA ASP A 111 131.37 2.71 -70.19
C ASP A 111 131.62 1.20 -70.42
N ASN A 112 131.98 0.79 -71.65
CA ASN A 112 132.05 -0.61 -72.06
C ASN A 112 133.37 -1.01 -72.76
N ILE A 113 134.52 -0.46 -72.33
CA ILE A 113 135.83 -0.79 -72.90
C ILE A 113 136.35 -2.13 -72.32
N SER A 114 136.71 -3.08 -73.20
CA SER A 114 137.20 -4.39 -72.75
C SER A 114 138.62 -4.34 -72.15
N ASP A 115 138.86 -5.18 -71.16
CA ASP A 115 140.11 -5.23 -70.37
C ASP A 115 141.36 -5.53 -71.23
N LYS A 116 141.15 -6.28 -72.32
CA LYS A 116 142.21 -6.63 -73.30
C LYS A 116 142.66 -5.43 -74.12
N VAL A 117 141.75 -4.48 -74.39
CA VAL A 117 142.03 -3.23 -75.12
C VAL A 117 142.68 -2.20 -74.20
N LEU A 118 142.20 -2.04 -72.96
CA LEU A 118 142.79 -1.15 -71.94
C LEU A 118 144.26 -1.47 -71.67
N LYS A 119 144.61 -2.76 -71.48
CA LYS A 119 146.01 -3.17 -71.29
C LYS A 119 146.91 -2.86 -72.49
N LYS A 120 146.41 -3.00 -73.72
CA LYS A 120 147.19 -2.70 -74.94
C LYS A 120 147.45 -1.21 -75.09
N ILE A 121 146.42 -0.38 -74.91
CA ILE A 121 146.53 1.09 -74.99
C ILE A 121 147.42 1.65 -73.87
N GLY A 122 147.33 1.09 -72.66
CA GLY A 122 148.19 1.47 -71.54
C GLY A 122 149.69 1.30 -71.84
N ALA A 123 150.07 0.27 -72.62
CA ALA A 123 151.46 0.07 -73.04
C ALA A 123 151.97 1.16 -73.99
N TYR A 124 151.11 1.69 -74.88
CA TYR A 124 151.45 2.84 -75.74
C TYR A 124 151.54 4.13 -74.92
N CYS A 125 150.62 4.37 -73.99
CA CYS A 125 150.59 5.58 -73.17
C CYS A 125 151.75 5.70 -72.17
N ALA A 126 152.42 4.58 -71.86
CA ALA A 126 153.62 4.54 -71.02
C ALA A 126 154.91 4.90 -71.78
N GLN A 127 154.91 4.91 -73.13
CA GLN A 127 156.10 5.25 -73.91
C GLN A 127 156.43 6.76 -73.79
N PRO A 128 157.70 7.15 -73.57
CA PRO A 128 158.08 8.56 -73.40
C PRO A 128 157.72 9.42 -74.60
N ASP A 129 157.83 8.86 -75.81
CA ASP A 129 157.59 9.54 -77.08
C ASP A 129 156.09 9.75 -77.37
N PHE A 130 155.21 9.07 -76.63
CA PHE A 130 153.76 9.14 -76.73
C PHE A 130 153.16 10.13 -75.72
N GLN A 131 153.73 11.33 -75.66
CA GLN A 131 153.20 12.45 -74.89
C GLN A 131 152.63 13.56 -75.80
N PRO A 132 151.48 14.14 -75.43
CA PRO A 132 150.82 15.19 -76.21
C PRO A 132 151.75 16.35 -76.60
N ASP A 133 152.61 16.80 -75.69
CA ASP A 133 153.48 17.96 -75.92
C ASP A 133 154.63 17.66 -76.90
N ILE A 134 155.09 16.41 -76.97
CA ILE A 134 156.12 15.97 -77.91
C ILE A 134 155.52 15.80 -79.30
N ILE A 135 154.38 15.11 -79.40
CA ILE A 135 153.66 14.88 -80.66
C ILE A 135 153.17 16.20 -81.27
N GLY A 136 152.75 17.16 -80.43
CA GLY A 136 152.28 18.47 -80.88
C GLY A 136 153.32 19.35 -81.56
N ARG A 137 154.63 19.07 -81.39
CA ARG A 137 155.69 19.75 -82.15
C ARG A 137 155.74 19.32 -83.62
N VAL A 138 155.23 18.13 -83.93
CA VAL A 138 155.24 17.52 -85.28
C VAL A 138 153.89 17.68 -85.97
N SER A 139 152.78 17.49 -85.25
CA SER A 139 151.45 17.78 -85.76
C SER A 139 150.51 18.12 -84.61
N LEU A 140 149.89 19.31 -84.68
CA LEU A 140 148.91 19.75 -83.70
C LEU A 140 147.67 18.83 -83.69
N ALA A 141 147.28 18.32 -84.86
CA ALA A 141 146.14 17.41 -84.98
C ALA A 141 146.42 16.03 -84.35
N ALA A 142 147.67 15.53 -84.45
CA ALA A 142 148.06 14.29 -83.77
C ALA A 142 148.14 14.46 -82.24
N LYS A 143 148.45 15.66 -81.72
CA LYS A 143 148.42 15.94 -80.27
C LYS A 143 147.04 15.71 -79.67
N SER A 144 145.99 16.27 -80.27
CA SER A 144 144.63 16.15 -79.78
C SER A 144 144.15 14.68 -79.77
N LEU A 145 144.51 13.92 -80.81
CA LEU A 145 144.21 12.48 -80.88
C LEU A 145 144.95 11.68 -79.79
N CYS A 146 146.21 12.02 -79.49
CA CYS A 146 146.97 11.39 -78.42
C CYS A 146 146.38 11.65 -77.03
N MET A 147 145.90 12.86 -76.75
CA MET A 147 145.30 13.21 -75.44
C MET A 147 144.02 12.41 -75.17
N TRP A 148 143.17 12.25 -76.19
CA TRP A 148 141.93 11.49 -76.08
C TRP A 148 142.17 10.01 -75.75
N VAL A 149 143.16 9.39 -76.39
CA VAL A 149 143.53 7.98 -76.13
C VAL A 149 143.89 7.77 -74.64
N ARG A 150 144.58 8.73 -74.01
CA ARG A 150 144.97 8.64 -72.58
C ARG A 150 143.77 8.79 -71.64
N ALA A 151 142.85 9.72 -71.93
CA ALA A 151 141.68 9.97 -71.09
C ALA A 151 140.73 8.75 -71.02
N MET A 152 140.59 8.02 -72.13
CA MET A 152 139.74 6.83 -72.20
C MET A 152 140.28 5.64 -71.38
N GLU A 153 141.60 5.56 -71.15
CA GLU A 153 142.20 4.52 -70.32
C GLU A 153 141.92 4.73 -68.82
N LEU A 154 141.99 5.97 -68.34
CA LEU A 154 141.83 6.31 -66.92
C LEU A 154 140.38 6.10 -66.43
N TYR A 155 139.39 6.51 -67.23
CA TYR A 155 137.96 6.41 -66.86
C TYR A 155 137.50 4.96 -66.74
N GLY A 156 137.90 4.08 -67.66
CA GLY A 156 137.51 2.66 -67.67
C GLY A 156 137.95 1.88 -66.43
N ARG A 157 139.02 2.31 -65.76
CA ARG A 157 139.57 1.62 -64.57
C ARG A 157 138.78 1.90 -63.28
N LEU A 158 138.12 3.06 -63.17
CA LEU A 158 137.42 3.50 -61.95
C LEU A 158 135.97 3.00 -61.84
N TYR A 159 135.26 2.85 -62.96
CA TYR A 159 133.83 2.47 -62.98
C TYR A 159 133.54 1.09 -62.36
N ARG A 160 134.51 0.16 -62.45
CA ARG A 160 134.41 -1.24 -61.99
C ARG A 160 134.20 -1.43 -60.47
N VAL A 161 134.45 -0.42 -59.65
CA VAL A 161 134.42 -0.56 -58.17
C VAL A 161 133.04 -0.23 -57.57
N VAL A 162 132.18 0.53 -58.26
CA VAL A 162 130.98 1.13 -57.65
C VAL A 162 129.69 0.33 -57.88
N GLU A 163 129.63 -0.52 -58.91
CA GLU A 163 128.43 -1.27 -59.32
C GLU A 163 127.85 -2.25 -58.25
N PRO A 164 128.64 -3.02 -57.48
CA PRO A 164 128.09 -4.01 -56.53
C PRO A 164 127.34 -3.40 -55.33
N LYS A 165 127.68 -2.17 -54.92
CA LYS A 165 127.09 -1.54 -53.72
C LYS A 165 125.70 -0.95 -53.97
N ARG A 166 125.40 -0.55 -55.21
CA ARG A 166 124.10 0.01 -55.61
C ARG A 166 122.95 -1.02 -55.60
N ILE A 167 123.27 -2.30 -55.78
CA ILE A 167 122.29 -3.40 -55.83
C ILE A 167 121.74 -3.73 -54.42
N ARG A 168 122.55 -3.64 -53.37
CA ARG A 168 122.12 -3.97 -51.99
C ARG A 168 121.12 -2.98 -51.40
N MET A 169 121.22 -1.70 -51.74
CA MET A 169 120.28 -0.66 -51.27
C MET A 169 118.85 -0.89 -51.77
N ASN A 170 118.67 -1.33 -53.02
CA ASN A 170 117.35 -1.53 -53.60
C ASN A 170 116.59 -2.74 -53.03
N ALA A 171 117.29 -3.79 -52.57
CA ALA A 171 116.65 -4.96 -51.98
C ALA A 171 115.98 -4.65 -50.62
N ALA A 172 116.61 -3.83 -49.78
CA ALA A 172 116.06 -3.46 -48.47
C ALA A 172 114.81 -2.56 -48.57
N LEU A 173 114.71 -1.72 -49.60
CA LEU A 173 113.56 -0.84 -49.86
C LEU A 173 112.29 -1.60 -50.29
N ALA A 174 112.43 -2.75 -50.96
CA ALA A 174 111.29 -3.56 -51.39
C ALA A 174 110.58 -4.23 -50.20
N GLN A 175 111.35 -4.74 -49.23
CA GLN A 175 110.83 -5.46 -48.06
C GLN A 175 110.02 -4.55 -47.11
N LEU A 176 110.36 -3.25 -47.05
CA LEU A 176 109.62 -2.27 -46.27
C LEU A 176 108.20 -2.02 -46.82
N ARG A 177 108.02 -2.02 -48.15
CA ARG A 177 106.71 -1.76 -48.79
C ARG A 177 105.71 -2.89 -48.57
N GLU A 178 106.17 -4.13 -48.57
CA GLU A 178 105.32 -5.31 -48.40
C GLU A 178 104.65 -5.34 -47.02
N LYS A 179 105.43 -5.10 -45.95
CA LYS A 179 104.91 -5.04 -44.57
C LYS A 179 103.93 -3.90 -44.34
N GLN A 180 104.05 -2.81 -45.10
CA GLN A 180 103.17 -1.64 -45.01
C GLN A 180 101.77 -1.90 -45.60
N ALA A 181 101.67 -2.70 -46.66
CA ALA A 181 100.40 -3.05 -47.29
C ALA A 181 99.56 -4.01 -46.43
N ALA A 182 100.20 -4.98 -45.78
CA ALA A 182 99.50 -5.99 -44.96
C ALA A 182 98.82 -5.41 -43.70
N LEU A 183 99.38 -4.34 -43.11
CA LEU A 183 98.79 -3.65 -41.95
C LEU A 183 97.47 -2.93 -42.31
N ALA A 184 97.39 -2.33 -43.50
CA ALA A 184 96.23 -1.56 -43.95
C ALA A 184 95.00 -2.46 -44.19
N GLU A 185 95.20 -3.66 -44.76
CA GLU A 185 94.10 -4.60 -45.02
C GLU A 185 93.44 -5.11 -43.73
N ALA A 186 94.23 -5.35 -42.68
CA ALA A 186 93.72 -5.84 -41.40
C ALA A 186 92.88 -4.78 -40.65
N GLN A 187 93.19 -3.50 -40.81
CA GLN A 187 92.43 -2.39 -40.21
C GLN A 187 91.05 -2.21 -40.84
N GLU A 188 90.91 -2.42 -42.14
CA GLU A 188 89.64 -2.25 -42.85
C GLU A 188 88.62 -3.33 -42.46
N LYS A 189 89.06 -4.58 -42.32
CA LYS A 189 88.19 -5.71 -41.89
C LYS A 189 87.64 -5.55 -40.47
N LEU A 190 88.37 -4.88 -39.57
CA LEU A 190 87.89 -4.61 -38.21
C LEU A 190 86.72 -3.60 -38.21
N ARG A 191 86.73 -2.65 -39.16
CA ARG A 191 85.71 -1.62 -39.29
C ARG A 191 84.37 -2.18 -39.79
N GLU A 192 84.37 -3.02 -40.83
CA GLU A 192 83.15 -3.64 -41.36
C GLU A 192 82.39 -4.49 -40.34
N VAL A 193 83.11 -5.22 -39.48
CA VAL A 193 82.48 -6.11 -38.49
C VAL A 193 81.85 -5.31 -37.35
N ALA A 194 82.44 -4.16 -36.98
CA ALA A 194 81.87 -3.27 -35.97
C ALA A 194 80.55 -2.64 -36.44
N GLU A 195 80.48 -2.14 -37.68
CA GLU A 195 79.26 -1.54 -38.24
C GLU A 195 78.10 -2.54 -38.35
N LYS A 196 78.37 -3.78 -38.76
CA LYS A 196 77.33 -4.82 -38.84
C LYS A 196 76.73 -5.18 -37.47
N LEU A 197 77.54 -5.18 -36.42
CA LEU A 197 77.08 -5.49 -35.06
C LEU A 197 76.15 -4.38 -34.53
N GLU A 198 76.48 -3.13 -34.80
CA GLU A 198 75.68 -1.97 -34.38
C GLU A 198 74.32 -1.94 -35.09
N MET A 199 74.29 -2.26 -36.39
CA MET A 199 73.06 -2.39 -37.17
C MET A 199 72.14 -3.51 -36.64
N LEU A 200 72.71 -4.70 -36.36
CA LEU A 200 71.96 -5.84 -35.82
C LEU A 200 71.41 -5.55 -34.42
N LYS A 201 72.17 -4.86 -33.57
CA LYS A 201 71.72 -4.47 -32.23
C LYS A 201 70.52 -3.51 -32.29
N LYS A 202 70.56 -2.53 -33.20
CA LYS A 202 69.46 -1.60 -33.42
C LYS A 202 68.19 -2.31 -33.90
N GLN A 203 68.32 -3.26 -34.83
CA GLN A 203 67.19 -4.07 -35.30
C GLN A 203 66.60 -4.98 -34.21
N TYR A 204 67.44 -5.54 -33.34
CA TYR A 204 66.99 -6.36 -32.22
C TYR A 204 66.18 -5.54 -31.22
N ASP A 205 66.66 -4.35 -30.84
CA ASP A 205 65.97 -3.47 -29.90
C ASP A 205 64.63 -2.96 -30.46
N GLU A 206 64.58 -2.61 -31.75
CA GLU A 206 63.33 -2.24 -32.44
C GLU A 206 62.29 -3.38 -32.45
N LYS A 207 62.73 -4.62 -32.71
CA LYS A 207 61.83 -5.79 -32.74
C LYS A 207 61.38 -6.21 -31.34
N LEU A 208 62.22 -6.06 -30.32
CA LEU A 208 61.86 -6.30 -28.94
C LEU A 208 60.82 -5.28 -28.45
N ALA A 209 61.00 -4.00 -28.79
CA ALA A 209 60.02 -2.95 -28.50
C ALA A 209 58.67 -3.21 -29.18
N GLN A 210 58.67 -3.60 -30.46
CA GLN A 210 57.44 -3.98 -31.18
C GLN A 210 56.75 -5.20 -30.52
N LYS A 211 57.52 -6.20 -30.09
CA LYS A 211 56.96 -7.38 -29.41
C LYS A 211 56.26 -7.00 -28.11
N GLU A 212 56.90 -6.17 -27.28
CA GLU A 212 56.35 -5.78 -25.99
C GLU A 212 55.14 -4.84 -26.13
N GLU A 213 55.15 -3.97 -27.14
CA GLU A 213 54.01 -3.13 -27.51
C GLU A 213 52.81 -3.98 -27.97
N LEU A 214 53.05 -4.97 -28.84
CA LEU A 214 52.00 -5.88 -29.30
C LEU A 214 51.47 -6.77 -28.17
N ARG A 215 52.33 -7.22 -27.24
CA ARG A 215 51.89 -8.00 -26.08
C ARG A 215 50.96 -7.16 -25.19
N LYS A 216 51.35 -5.92 -24.86
CA LYS A 216 50.49 -5.00 -24.10
C LYS A 216 49.15 -4.75 -24.80
N LYS A 217 49.17 -4.50 -26.12
CA LYS A 217 47.94 -4.33 -26.90
C LYS A 217 47.04 -5.56 -26.88
N SER A 218 47.62 -6.77 -26.91
CA SER A 218 46.88 -8.03 -26.81
C SER A 218 46.24 -8.21 -25.44
N GLU A 219 47.00 -7.99 -24.36
CA GLU A 219 46.52 -8.09 -22.98
C GLU A 219 45.40 -7.07 -22.71
N GLU A 220 45.56 -5.82 -23.15
CA GLU A 220 44.50 -4.80 -23.06
C GLU A 220 43.26 -5.17 -23.86
N MET A 221 43.42 -5.76 -25.06
CA MET A 221 42.29 -6.14 -25.90
C MET A 221 41.54 -7.34 -25.34
N GLU A 222 42.23 -8.33 -24.75
CA GLU A 222 41.62 -9.48 -24.09
C GLU A 222 40.80 -9.04 -22.87
N LEU A 223 41.34 -8.15 -22.05
CA LEU A 223 40.64 -7.55 -20.91
C LEU A 223 39.40 -6.76 -21.36
N LYS A 224 39.49 -6.02 -22.47
CA LYS A 224 38.35 -5.29 -23.05
C LYS A 224 37.28 -6.23 -23.60
N LEU A 225 37.67 -7.37 -24.18
CA LEU A 225 36.77 -8.38 -24.71
C LEU A 225 36.00 -9.09 -23.58
N GLU A 226 36.69 -9.45 -22.50
CA GLU A 226 36.07 -10.04 -21.31
C GLU A 226 35.04 -9.07 -20.70
N ARG A 227 35.42 -7.81 -20.51
CA ARG A 227 34.51 -6.76 -20.02
C ARG A 227 33.32 -6.54 -20.96
N ALA A 228 33.53 -6.57 -22.28
CA ALA A 228 32.46 -6.45 -23.25
C ALA A 228 31.49 -7.64 -23.16
N GLY A 229 31.99 -8.86 -22.99
CA GLY A 229 31.16 -10.05 -22.77
C GLY A 229 30.32 -9.95 -21.48
N MET A 230 30.93 -9.48 -20.38
CA MET A 230 30.22 -9.24 -19.11
C MET A 230 29.16 -8.14 -19.26
N LEU A 231 29.46 -7.03 -19.93
CA LEU A 231 28.50 -5.93 -20.17
C LEU A 231 27.32 -6.38 -21.03
N VAL A 232 27.57 -7.09 -22.13
CA VAL A 232 26.52 -7.57 -23.04
C VAL A 232 25.64 -8.60 -22.35
N SER A 233 26.22 -9.57 -21.64
CA SER A 233 25.44 -10.58 -20.89
C SER A 233 24.73 -9.99 -19.67
N GLY A 234 25.29 -8.95 -19.05
CA GLY A 234 24.68 -8.19 -17.96
C GLY A 234 23.42 -7.45 -18.41
N LEU A 235 23.52 -6.70 -19.51
CA LEU A 235 22.44 -5.86 -20.04
C LEU A 235 21.43 -6.61 -20.92
N ALA A 236 21.74 -7.82 -21.41
CA ALA A 236 20.82 -8.57 -22.27
C ALA A 236 19.49 -8.92 -21.58
N GLY A 237 19.52 -9.27 -20.29
CA GLY A 237 18.32 -9.55 -19.50
C GLY A 237 17.50 -8.29 -19.24
N GLU A 238 18.17 -7.19 -18.85
CA GLU A 238 17.52 -5.88 -18.66
C GLU A 238 16.91 -5.36 -19.96
N LYS A 239 17.60 -5.53 -21.10
CA LYS A 239 17.06 -5.19 -22.42
C LYS A 239 15.76 -5.94 -22.70
N ALA A 240 15.73 -7.26 -22.48
CA ALA A 240 14.51 -8.05 -22.70
C ALA A 240 13.36 -7.59 -21.78
N ARG A 241 13.65 -7.33 -20.50
CA ARG A 241 12.67 -6.80 -19.54
C ARG A 241 12.15 -5.43 -19.98
N TRP A 242 13.03 -4.53 -20.42
CA TRP A 242 12.65 -3.21 -20.92
C TRP A 242 11.84 -3.30 -22.20
N GLU A 243 12.19 -4.18 -23.14
CA GLU A 243 11.41 -4.41 -24.35
C GLU A 243 10.00 -4.91 -24.00
N GLU A 244 9.87 -5.85 -23.05
CA GLU A 244 8.58 -6.33 -22.55
C GLU A 244 7.80 -5.24 -21.80
N THR A 245 8.48 -4.45 -20.97
CA THR A 245 7.86 -3.35 -20.20
C THR A 245 7.38 -2.24 -21.13
N VAL A 246 8.17 -1.90 -22.15
CA VAL A 246 7.79 -0.92 -23.18
C VAL A 246 6.61 -1.45 -23.98
N GLN A 247 6.61 -2.73 -24.37
CA GLN A 247 5.46 -3.33 -25.06
C GLN A 247 4.19 -3.26 -24.19
N GLY A 248 4.26 -3.65 -22.92
CA GLY A 248 3.14 -3.55 -21.99
C GLY A 248 2.66 -2.11 -21.80
N LEU A 249 3.60 -1.16 -21.64
CA LEU A 249 3.28 0.26 -21.54
C LEU A 249 2.66 0.82 -22.82
N GLU A 250 3.09 0.37 -24.01
CA GLU A 250 2.49 0.77 -25.28
C GLU A 250 1.05 0.25 -25.42
N GLU A 251 0.79 -0.99 -24.97
CA GLU A 251 -0.56 -1.56 -24.89
C GLU A 251 -1.44 -0.76 -23.90
N ASP A 252 -0.94 -0.49 -22.69
CA ASP A 252 -1.63 0.31 -21.67
C ASP A 252 -1.91 1.74 -22.14
N LEU A 253 -0.97 2.35 -22.87
CA LEU A 253 -1.12 3.70 -23.43
C LEU A 253 -2.22 3.73 -24.50
N GLY A 254 -2.42 2.62 -25.21
CA GLY A 254 -3.56 2.41 -26.10
C GLY A 254 -4.91 2.44 -25.36
N TYR A 255 -4.98 1.91 -24.15
CA TYR A 255 -6.22 1.86 -23.33
C TYR A 255 -6.46 3.11 -22.47
N LEU A 256 -5.44 3.95 -22.30
CA LEU A 256 -5.43 5.08 -21.36
C LEU A 256 -6.64 6.02 -21.51
N VAL A 257 -7.14 6.23 -22.73
CA VAL A 257 -8.28 7.15 -22.96
C VAL A 257 -9.56 6.62 -22.30
N GLY A 258 -9.87 5.33 -22.49
CA GLY A 258 -11.03 4.69 -21.84
C GLY A 258 -10.86 4.58 -20.33
N ASP A 259 -9.66 4.21 -19.87
CA ASP A 259 -9.36 4.04 -18.45
C ASP A 259 -9.42 5.38 -17.69
N CYS A 260 -8.88 6.46 -18.28
CA CYS A 260 -9.00 7.82 -17.74
C CYS A 260 -10.46 8.29 -17.68
N LEU A 261 -11.25 7.97 -18.70
CA LEU A 261 -12.67 8.34 -18.75
C LEU A 261 -13.44 7.65 -17.61
N LEU A 262 -13.24 6.34 -17.43
CA LEU A 262 -13.83 5.58 -16.33
C LEU A 262 -13.38 6.12 -14.97
N ALA A 263 -12.07 6.35 -14.79
CA ALA A 263 -11.53 6.87 -13.55
C ALA A 263 -12.08 8.27 -13.21
N ALA A 264 -12.17 9.17 -14.19
CA ALA A 264 -12.72 10.50 -14.00
C ALA A 264 -14.22 10.47 -13.67
N ALA A 265 -14.99 9.60 -14.34
CA ALA A 265 -16.41 9.39 -14.06
C ALA A 265 -16.60 8.82 -12.64
N PHE A 266 -15.76 7.85 -12.25
CA PHE A 266 -15.80 7.24 -10.92
C PHE A 266 -15.56 8.28 -9.82
N LEU A 267 -14.46 9.04 -9.90
CA LEU A 267 -14.12 10.10 -8.93
C LEU A 267 -15.20 11.20 -8.82
N SER A 268 -15.95 11.43 -9.90
CA SER A 268 -16.94 12.51 -9.97
C SER A 268 -18.31 12.10 -9.42
N TYR A 269 -18.74 10.85 -9.70
CA TYR A 269 -20.12 10.42 -9.48
C TYR A 269 -20.29 9.27 -8.49
N MET A 270 -19.29 8.41 -8.28
CA MET A 270 -19.48 7.16 -7.52
C MET A 270 -19.42 7.34 -6.00
N GLY A 271 -18.94 8.48 -5.51
CA GLY A 271 -18.78 8.76 -4.07
C GLY A 271 -20.00 8.44 -3.19
N PRO A 272 -21.22 8.89 -3.52
CA PRO A 272 -22.41 8.65 -2.68
C PRO A 272 -22.92 7.21 -2.72
N PHE A 273 -22.58 6.45 -3.77
CA PHE A 273 -23.17 5.16 -4.06
C PHE A 273 -22.42 4.01 -3.37
N LEU A 274 -23.12 2.90 -3.17
CA LEU A 274 -22.65 1.68 -2.52
C LEU A 274 -21.98 0.73 -3.53
N THR A 275 -21.17 -0.21 -3.05
CA THR A 275 -20.41 -1.20 -3.86
C THR A 275 -21.25 -1.85 -4.95
N ASN A 276 -22.38 -2.47 -4.62
CA ASN A 276 -23.22 -3.17 -5.61
C ASN A 276 -23.68 -2.26 -6.75
N TYR A 277 -24.02 -0.99 -6.43
CA TYR A 277 -24.45 -0.03 -7.42
C TYR A 277 -23.27 0.52 -8.23
N ARG A 278 -22.09 0.70 -7.60
CA ARG A 278 -20.84 1.03 -8.30
C ARG A 278 -20.48 -0.09 -9.28
N ASP A 279 -20.54 -1.34 -8.87
CA ASP A 279 -20.26 -2.50 -9.71
C ASP A 279 -21.24 -2.63 -10.87
N GLU A 280 -22.55 -2.45 -10.62
CA GLU A 280 -23.56 -2.46 -11.67
C GLU A 280 -23.29 -1.35 -12.70
N ILE A 281 -23.08 -0.12 -12.25
CA ILE A 281 -22.82 1.00 -13.15
C ILE A 281 -21.51 0.83 -13.91
N VAL A 282 -20.41 0.53 -13.23
CA VAL A 282 -19.09 0.45 -13.85
C VAL A 282 -19.01 -0.75 -14.78
N ASN A 283 -19.29 -1.95 -14.27
CA ASN A 283 -19.06 -3.20 -15.00
C ASN A 283 -20.19 -3.54 -15.98
N GLN A 284 -21.45 -3.28 -15.62
CA GLN A 284 -22.58 -3.69 -16.47
C GLN A 284 -23.04 -2.59 -17.43
N ILE A 285 -22.83 -1.30 -17.11
CA ILE A 285 -23.30 -0.18 -17.93
C ILE A 285 -22.15 0.54 -18.63
N TRP A 286 -21.20 1.13 -17.89
CA TRP A 286 -20.17 2.01 -18.44
C TRP A 286 -19.17 1.25 -19.31
N ILE A 287 -18.59 0.15 -18.81
CA ILE A 287 -17.64 -0.67 -19.59
C ILE A 287 -18.31 -1.22 -20.86
N ARG A 288 -19.55 -1.73 -20.76
CA ARG A 288 -20.31 -2.16 -21.94
C ARG A 288 -20.51 -1.04 -22.95
N LYS A 289 -20.83 0.18 -22.48
CA LYS A 289 -21.03 1.33 -23.38
C LYS A 289 -19.74 1.78 -24.04
N ILE A 290 -18.61 1.75 -23.33
CA ILE A 290 -17.28 2.03 -23.88
C ILE A 290 -16.93 1.05 -25.00
N TRP A 291 -17.20 -0.25 -24.79
CA TRP A 291 -17.01 -1.27 -25.82
C TRP A 291 -17.94 -1.11 -27.02
N GLU A 292 -19.23 -0.78 -26.80
CA GLU A 292 -20.17 -0.46 -27.89
C GLU A 292 -19.71 0.73 -28.73
N LEU A 293 -19.15 1.75 -28.08
CA LEU A 293 -18.62 2.95 -28.73
C LEU A 293 -17.21 2.75 -29.32
N GLN A 294 -16.65 1.54 -29.20
CA GLN A 294 -15.31 1.18 -29.67
C GLN A 294 -14.20 2.09 -29.11
N VAL A 295 -14.36 2.57 -27.88
CA VAL A 295 -13.30 3.31 -27.18
C VAL A 295 -12.35 2.28 -26.56
N PRO A 296 -11.04 2.33 -26.86
CA PRO A 296 -10.06 1.43 -26.25
C PRO A 296 -10.05 1.59 -24.72
N CYS A 297 -10.12 0.47 -24.02
CA CYS A 297 -10.14 0.38 -22.56
C CYS A 297 -9.59 -0.97 -22.12
N SER A 298 -8.98 -1.02 -20.95
CA SER A 298 -8.38 -2.23 -20.41
C SER A 298 -9.45 -3.32 -20.22
N PRO A 299 -9.19 -4.59 -20.62
CA PRO A 299 -10.16 -5.68 -20.48
C PRO A 299 -10.59 -5.95 -19.04
N SER A 300 -9.71 -5.67 -18.07
CA SER A 300 -9.93 -5.83 -16.63
C SER A 300 -9.62 -4.52 -15.90
N PHE A 301 -10.43 -3.49 -16.14
CA PHE A 301 -10.28 -2.20 -15.46
C PHE A 301 -10.65 -2.31 -13.97
N ALA A 302 -9.72 -1.91 -13.09
CA ALA A 302 -9.93 -1.82 -11.65
C ALA A 302 -9.40 -0.48 -11.14
N ILE A 303 -10.26 0.28 -10.45
CA ILE A 303 -9.99 1.67 -10.07
C ILE A 303 -8.87 1.80 -9.02
N ASP A 304 -8.80 0.84 -8.12
CA ASP A 304 -7.77 0.69 -7.09
C ASP A 304 -6.39 0.52 -7.72
N ASN A 305 -6.26 -0.36 -8.70
CA ASN A 305 -4.98 -0.58 -9.40
C ASN A 305 -4.57 0.64 -10.24
N PHE A 306 -5.53 1.36 -10.83
CA PHE A 306 -5.24 2.48 -11.72
C PHE A 306 -4.86 3.78 -10.97
N LEU A 307 -5.55 4.13 -9.87
CA LEU A 307 -5.36 5.42 -9.18
C LEU A 307 -4.58 5.32 -7.85
N SER A 308 -4.44 4.12 -7.30
CA SER A 308 -3.81 3.91 -6.00
C SER A 308 -2.43 3.27 -6.13
N ASN A 309 -1.62 3.43 -5.09
CA ASN A 309 -0.39 2.68 -4.93
C ASN A 309 -0.60 1.75 -3.72
N PRO A 310 -0.31 0.44 -3.81
CA PRO A 310 -0.50 -0.50 -2.71
C PRO A 310 0.16 -0.06 -1.39
N THR A 311 1.29 0.65 -1.47
CA THR A 311 1.98 1.20 -0.28
C THR A 311 1.12 2.27 0.40
N LYS A 312 0.50 3.17 -0.36
CA LYS A 312 -0.37 4.23 0.19
C LYS A 312 -1.66 3.66 0.77
N VAL A 313 -2.26 2.68 0.09
CA VAL A 313 -3.45 1.98 0.60
C VAL A 313 -3.11 1.32 1.93
N ARG A 314 -1.92 0.72 2.06
CA ARG A 314 -1.45 0.19 3.33
C ARG A 314 -1.28 1.25 4.42
N ASP A 315 -0.70 2.41 4.10
CA ASP A 315 -0.59 3.50 5.06
C ASP A 315 -1.98 3.93 5.57
N TRP A 316 -2.98 3.98 4.69
CA TRP A 316 -4.37 4.22 5.08
C TRP A 316 -4.90 3.13 6.00
N ASN A 317 -4.58 1.86 5.73
CA ASN A 317 -4.99 0.74 6.56
C ASN A 317 -4.41 0.82 7.98
N ILE A 318 -3.12 1.18 8.09
CA ILE A 318 -2.45 1.42 9.38
C ILE A 318 -3.09 2.61 10.11
N GLN A 319 -3.50 3.63 9.36
CA GLN A 319 -4.20 4.82 9.89
C GLN A 319 -5.67 4.54 10.24
N GLY A 320 -6.18 3.33 10.01
CA GLY A 320 -7.50 2.89 10.48
C GLY A 320 -8.60 2.85 9.40
N LEU A 321 -8.26 3.02 8.12
CA LEU A 321 -9.16 2.69 7.01
C LEU A 321 -9.24 1.15 6.87
N PRO A 322 -10.40 0.55 6.59
CA PRO A 322 -10.45 -0.88 6.31
C PRO A 322 -9.76 -1.25 5.00
N SER A 323 -9.31 -2.51 4.93
CA SER A 323 -8.68 -3.07 3.72
C SER A 323 -9.67 -3.53 2.65
N ASP A 324 -10.97 -3.24 2.79
CA ASP A 324 -11.96 -3.62 1.78
C ASP A 324 -11.94 -2.68 0.57
N ALA A 325 -12.47 -3.16 -0.56
CA ALA A 325 -12.46 -2.42 -1.83
C ALA A 325 -13.25 -1.10 -1.72
N PHE A 326 -14.41 -1.09 -1.07
CA PHE A 326 -15.25 0.10 -0.93
C PHE A 326 -14.56 1.19 -0.11
N SER A 327 -13.92 0.81 1.00
CA SER A 327 -13.11 1.71 1.82
C SER A 327 -11.91 2.25 1.05
N THR A 328 -11.22 1.40 0.28
CA THR A 328 -10.09 1.81 -0.57
C THR A 328 -10.51 2.80 -1.64
N GLU A 329 -11.62 2.53 -2.34
CA GLU A 329 -12.23 3.44 -3.31
C GLU A 329 -12.61 4.79 -2.68
N ASN A 330 -13.23 4.76 -1.50
CA ASN A 330 -13.56 5.97 -0.75
C ASN A 330 -12.30 6.77 -0.39
N GLY A 331 -11.23 6.07 0.03
CA GLY A 331 -9.92 6.67 0.28
C GLY A 331 -9.33 7.34 -0.98
N ILE A 332 -9.48 6.72 -2.14
CA ILE A 332 -9.08 7.29 -3.44
C ILE A 332 -9.91 8.55 -3.75
N ILE A 333 -11.23 8.51 -3.59
CA ILE A 333 -12.10 9.66 -3.85
C ILE A 333 -11.77 10.84 -2.92
N VAL A 334 -11.51 10.58 -1.64
CA VAL A 334 -11.16 11.62 -0.65
C VAL A 334 -9.79 12.23 -0.95
N THR A 335 -8.80 11.44 -1.37
CA THR A 335 -7.42 11.91 -1.55
C THR A 335 -7.11 12.44 -2.94
N ARG A 336 -7.80 11.94 -3.98
CA ARG A 336 -7.61 12.31 -5.39
C ARG A 336 -8.73 13.20 -5.94
N GLY A 337 -9.85 13.32 -5.23
CA GLY A 337 -10.99 14.14 -5.65
C GLY A 337 -10.62 15.62 -5.81
N ASN A 338 -11.18 16.27 -6.84
CA ASN A 338 -10.91 17.68 -7.08
C ASN A 338 -11.70 18.61 -6.12
N ARG A 339 -12.92 18.22 -5.71
CA ARG A 339 -13.71 18.96 -4.71
C ARG A 339 -13.44 18.41 -3.31
N TRP A 340 -13.66 19.23 -2.29
CA TRP A 340 -13.53 18.77 -0.90
C TRP A 340 -14.57 17.69 -0.58
N ALA A 341 -14.13 16.63 0.09
CA ALA A 341 -14.99 15.50 0.40
C ALA A 341 -15.89 15.80 1.61
N LEU A 342 -17.20 15.58 1.43
CA LEU A 342 -18.18 15.51 2.50
C LEU A 342 -18.48 14.04 2.77
N MET A 343 -17.98 13.54 3.88
CA MET A 343 -18.02 12.12 4.25
C MET A 343 -19.24 11.86 5.15
N ILE A 344 -20.15 11.02 4.66
CA ILE A 344 -21.29 10.49 5.41
C ILE A 344 -20.77 9.33 6.27
N ASP A 345 -20.53 9.57 7.55
CA ASP A 345 -19.75 8.70 8.43
C ASP A 345 -20.44 8.46 9.78
N PRO A 346 -21.59 7.73 9.80
CA PRO A 346 -22.35 7.49 11.03
C PRO A 346 -21.60 6.66 12.08
N GLN A 347 -20.62 5.83 11.67
CA GLN A 347 -19.77 5.03 12.55
C GLN A 347 -18.42 5.69 12.88
N ALA A 348 -18.18 6.94 12.45
CA ALA A 348 -16.96 7.71 12.73
C ALA A 348 -15.64 7.07 12.23
N GLN A 349 -15.71 6.22 11.21
CA GLN A 349 -14.58 5.54 10.61
C GLN A 349 -13.68 6.51 9.82
N ALA A 350 -14.28 7.31 8.94
CA ALA A 350 -13.56 8.33 8.19
C ALA A 350 -12.96 9.39 9.12
N LEU A 351 -13.71 9.79 10.15
CA LEU A 351 -13.26 10.71 11.19
C LEU A 351 -11.96 10.21 11.86
N LYS A 352 -11.91 8.94 12.25
CA LYS A 352 -10.73 8.32 12.89
C LYS A 352 -9.57 8.22 11.92
N TRP A 353 -9.83 7.79 10.69
CA TRP A 353 -8.82 7.69 9.63
C TRP A 353 -8.17 9.04 9.33
N ILE A 354 -8.95 10.10 9.10
CA ILE A 354 -8.42 11.45 8.81
C ILE A 354 -7.62 12.00 10.00
N LYS A 355 -8.08 11.78 11.25
CA LYS A 355 -7.35 12.19 12.45
C LYS A 355 -5.97 11.52 12.54
N ASN A 356 -5.87 10.24 12.21
CA ASN A 356 -4.60 9.51 12.21
C ASN A 356 -3.71 9.87 11.02
N MET A 357 -4.30 10.06 9.83
CA MET A 357 -3.57 10.42 8.60
C MET A 357 -2.95 11.81 8.67
N GLU A 358 -3.70 12.81 9.13
CA GLU A 358 -3.29 14.23 9.13
C GLU A 358 -2.78 14.71 10.48
N GLY A 359 -2.83 13.87 11.52
CA GLY A 359 -2.45 14.23 12.89
C GLY A 359 -1.02 14.74 13.01
N GLY A 360 -0.07 14.10 12.31
CA GLY A 360 1.34 14.53 12.27
C GLY A 360 1.58 15.86 11.55
N GLN A 361 0.62 16.32 10.73
CA GLN A 361 0.71 17.58 9.95
C GLN A 361 0.05 18.78 10.66
N GLY A 362 -0.40 18.61 11.91
CA GLY A 362 -1.00 19.68 12.70
C GLY A 362 -2.48 19.94 12.41
N LEU A 363 -3.24 18.88 12.11
CA LEU A 363 -4.70 18.90 11.87
C LEU A 363 -5.46 19.79 12.87
N LYS A 364 -6.28 20.69 12.34
CA LYS A 364 -7.21 21.52 13.11
C LYS A 364 -8.63 20.97 13.01
N ILE A 365 -9.24 20.67 14.15
CA ILE A 365 -10.61 20.21 14.23
C ILE A 365 -11.51 21.42 14.53
N ILE A 366 -12.55 21.60 13.74
CA ILE A 366 -13.53 22.68 13.90
C ILE A 366 -14.95 22.14 13.87
N ASP A 367 -15.88 22.88 14.48
CA ASP A 367 -17.32 22.61 14.51
C ASP A 367 -18.05 23.95 14.28
N LEU A 368 -19.17 23.93 13.55
CA LEU A 368 -19.98 25.14 13.26
C LEU A 368 -20.53 25.80 14.53
N GLN A 369 -20.59 25.06 15.65
CA GLN A 369 -21.02 25.59 16.94
C GLN A 369 -19.91 26.35 17.71
N MET A 370 -18.65 26.32 17.24
CA MET A 370 -17.55 27.04 17.88
C MET A 370 -17.58 28.51 17.49
N SER A 371 -17.43 29.44 18.43
CA SER A 371 -17.45 30.88 18.10
C SER A 371 -16.24 31.37 17.30
N ASP A 372 -15.13 30.64 17.34
CA ASP A 372 -13.83 31.01 16.76
C ASP A 372 -13.42 30.17 15.54
N TYR A 373 -14.31 29.33 15.01
CA TYR A 373 -13.98 28.39 13.93
C TYR A 373 -13.43 29.09 12.66
N LEU A 374 -14.01 30.24 12.28
CA LEU A 374 -13.56 31.02 11.12
C LEU A 374 -12.11 31.50 11.29
N ARG A 375 -11.72 31.91 12.50
CA ARG A 375 -10.35 32.36 12.77
C ARG A 375 -9.36 31.21 12.69
N ILE A 376 -9.74 30.01 13.16
CA ILE A 376 -8.92 28.80 13.03
C ILE A 376 -8.73 28.45 11.55
N LEU A 377 -9.81 28.55 10.77
CA LEU A 377 -9.81 28.28 9.33
C LEU A 377 -8.95 29.29 8.55
N GLU A 378 -9.07 30.59 8.85
CA GLU A 378 -8.22 31.65 8.27
C GLU A 378 -6.73 31.32 8.46
N ASN A 379 -6.32 31.02 9.70
CA ASN A 379 -4.92 30.67 10.00
C ASN A 379 -4.49 29.38 9.29
N ALA A 380 -5.36 28.37 9.24
CA ALA A 380 -5.04 27.11 8.60
C ALA A 380 -4.82 27.28 7.08
N ILE A 381 -5.59 28.12 6.42
CA ILE A 381 -5.43 28.43 4.99
C ILE A 381 -4.12 29.17 4.73
N GLN A 382 -3.77 30.11 5.60
CA GLN A 382 -2.52 30.88 5.48
C GLN A 382 -1.28 30.00 5.67
N PHE A 383 -1.28 29.13 6.68
CA PHE A 383 -0.13 28.28 6.99
C PHE A 383 -0.14 26.91 6.30
N GLY A 384 -1.24 26.56 5.64
CA GLY A 384 -1.40 25.27 4.94
C GLY A 384 -1.70 24.09 5.87
N TYR A 385 -2.28 24.32 7.05
CA TYR A 385 -2.66 23.24 7.96
C TYR A 385 -3.93 22.52 7.47
N PRO A 386 -4.01 21.19 7.57
CA PRO A 386 -5.24 20.47 7.26
C PRO A 386 -6.34 20.80 8.29
N VAL A 387 -7.59 20.88 7.82
CA VAL A 387 -8.76 21.19 8.67
C VAL A 387 -9.83 20.13 8.48
N LEU A 388 -10.41 19.68 9.59
CA LEU A 388 -11.54 18.77 9.65
C LEU A 388 -12.74 19.46 10.29
N LEU A 389 -13.80 19.67 9.51
CA LEU A 389 -15.10 20.15 9.98
C LEU A 389 -15.97 18.96 10.34
N GLN A 390 -16.23 18.76 11.63
CA GLN A 390 -16.97 17.59 12.14
C GLN A 390 -18.45 17.90 12.42
N ASN A 391 -19.27 16.84 12.46
CA ASN A 391 -20.67 16.85 12.88
C ASN A 391 -21.58 17.82 12.08
N VAL A 392 -21.30 17.98 10.79
CA VAL A 392 -22.13 18.82 9.91
C VAL A 392 -23.52 18.21 9.77
N GLN A 393 -24.54 19.04 9.96
CA GLN A 393 -25.93 18.64 9.78
C GLN A 393 -26.30 18.74 8.28
N GLU A 394 -27.56 18.98 7.95
CA GLU A 394 -27.98 19.20 6.55
C GLU A 394 -27.66 20.63 6.06
N TYR A 395 -27.47 21.57 6.99
CA TYR A 395 -27.14 22.96 6.70
C TYR A 395 -25.62 23.23 6.77
N LEU A 396 -25.08 23.82 5.70
CA LEU A 396 -23.72 24.33 5.61
C LEU A 396 -23.73 25.85 5.56
N ASP A 397 -22.92 26.49 6.40
CA ASP A 397 -22.80 27.95 6.47
C ASP A 397 -22.27 28.53 5.13
N PRO A 398 -23.00 29.44 4.46
CA PRO A 398 -22.58 30.08 3.21
C PRO A 398 -21.23 30.81 3.29
N THR A 399 -20.76 31.19 4.48
CA THR A 399 -19.43 31.80 4.66
C THR A 399 -18.28 30.87 4.25
N LEU A 400 -18.52 29.55 4.20
CA LEU A 400 -17.56 28.55 3.74
C LEU A 400 -17.49 28.46 2.20
N ASN A 401 -18.44 29.04 1.46
CA ASN A 401 -18.49 28.96 0.00
C ASN A 401 -17.17 29.30 -0.72
N PRO A 402 -16.40 30.34 -0.33
CA PRO A 402 -15.11 30.62 -0.96
C PRO A 402 -14.10 29.47 -0.83
N VAL A 403 -14.12 28.77 0.31
CA VAL A 403 -13.27 27.60 0.58
C VAL A 403 -13.77 26.38 -0.21
N LEU A 404 -15.08 26.14 -0.19
CA LEU A 404 -15.71 25.02 -0.89
C LEU A 404 -15.50 25.08 -2.41
N ASN A 405 -15.70 26.27 -3.00
CA ASN A 405 -15.52 26.52 -4.42
C ASN A 405 -14.05 26.69 -4.85
N LYS A 406 -13.11 26.72 -3.89
CA LYS A 406 -11.70 27.07 -4.11
C LYS A 406 -11.56 28.39 -4.88
N SER A 407 -12.30 29.42 -4.46
CA SER A 407 -12.33 30.76 -5.06
C SER A 407 -11.04 31.54 -4.82
N VAL A 408 -9.94 31.08 -5.44
CA VAL A 408 -8.59 31.65 -5.30
C VAL A 408 -8.32 32.63 -6.45
N ALA A 409 -7.95 33.86 -6.10
CA ALA A 409 -7.53 34.89 -7.06
C ALA A 409 -6.01 35.05 -7.03
N ARG A 410 -5.37 35.15 -8.21
CA ARG A 410 -3.93 35.42 -8.33
C ARG A 410 -3.71 36.93 -8.46
N ILE A 411 -3.23 37.57 -7.41
CA ILE A 411 -2.98 39.02 -7.36
C ILE A 411 -1.52 39.25 -6.97
N GLY A 412 -0.76 39.97 -7.80
CA GLY A 412 0.64 40.31 -7.50
C GLY A 412 1.57 39.10 -7.31
N GLY A 413 1.28 37.97 -7.96
CA GLY A 413 2.07 36.73 -7.84
C GLY A 413 1.71 35.85 -6.63
N ARG A 414 0.87 36.33 -5.71
CA ARG A 414 0.33 35.55 -4.57
C ARG A 414 -1.05 35.01 -4.88
N LEU A 415 -1.39 33.87 -4.30
CA LEU A 415 -2.73 33.30 -4.33
C LEU A 415 -3.48 33.83 -3.10
N LEU A 416 -4.61 34.49 -3.30
CA LEU A 416 -5.43 35.06 -2.23
C LEU A 416 -6.83 34.46 -2.28
N MET A 417 -7.43 34.22 -1.12
CA MET A 417 -8.82 33.79 -0.96
C MET A 417 -9.53 34.74 -0.01
N ARG A 418 -10.75 35.17 -0.35
CA ARG A 418 -11.56 36.03 0.51
C ARG A 418 -12.53 35.20 1.35
N ILE A 419 -12.43 35.29 2.67
CA ILE A 419 -13.32 34.61 3.61
C ILE A 419 -13.96 35.68 4.50
N GLY A 420 -15.29 35.78 4.41
CA GLY A 420 -16.03 36.92 4.99
C GLY A 420 -15.47 38.25 4.48
N ASP A 421 -15.02 39.09 5.41
CA ASP A 421 -14.48 40.42 5.11
C ASP A 421 -12.95 40.47 4.98
N LYS A 422 -12.25 39.34 5.12
CA LYS A 422 -10.78 39.28 5.09
C LYS A 422 -10.24 38.59 3.85
N GLU A 423 -9.12 39.10 3.35
CA GLU A 423 -8.30 38.44 2.33
C GLU A 423 -7.16 37.69 3.01
N VAL A 424 -7.08 36.38 2.74
CA VAL A 424 -6.09 35.47 3.32
C VAL A 424 -5.22 34.91 2.20
N GLU A 425 -3.91 34.82 2.43
CA GLU A 425 -3.00 34.16 1.50
C GLU A 425 -3.28 32.66 1.46
N TYR A 426 -3.47 32.11 0.26
CA TYR A 426 -3.85 30.71 0.07
C TYR A 426 -2.60 29.84 -0.11
N ASN A 427 -2.39 28.92 0.83
CA ASN A 427 -1.34 27.91 0.71
C ASN A 427 -1.86 26.67 -0.04
N THR A 428 -1.12 26.22 -1.05
CA THR A 428 -1.48 25.04 -1.88
C THR A 428 -1.47 23.72 -1.11
N ASN A 429 -0.81 23.66 0.04
CA ASN A 429 -0.78 22.48 0.91
C ASN A 429 -2.03 22.35 1.77
N PHE A 430 -2.87 23.39 1.87
CA PHE A 430 -4.11 23.35 2.63
C PHE A 430 -5.02 22.21 2.17
N ARG A 431 -5.65 21.51 3.13
CA ARG A 431 -6.63 20.44 2.89
C ARG A 431 -7.85 20.66 3.79
N PHE A 432 -9.04 20.39 3.25
CA PHE A 432 -10.31 20.56 3.96
C PHE A 432 -11.15 19.29 3.87
N TYR A 433 -11.55 18.77 5.03
CA TYR A 433 -12.32 17.55 5.19
C TYR A 433 -13.62 17.87 5.94
N ILE A 434 -14.73 17.27 5.53
CA ILE A 434 -16.05 17.50 6.15
C ILE A 434 -16.65 16.15 6.52
N THR A 435 -17.15 15.98 7.75
CA THR A 435 -17.81 14.75 8.18
C THR A 435 -19.20 15.03 8.77
N THR A 436 -20.12 14.09 8.57
CA THR A 436 -21.44 14.05 9.21
C THR A 436 -21.68 12.70 9.85
N LYS A 437 -22.37 12.68 11.00
CA LYS A 437 -22.83 11.45 11.67
C LYS A 437 -24.23 11.01 11.23
N LEU A 438 -24.91 11.80 10.39
CA LEU A 438 -26.22 11.43 9.86
C LEU A 438 -26.07 10.29 8.86
N SER A 439 -26.84 9.22 8.99
CA SER A 439 -26.74 8.05 8.10
C SER A 439 -27.26 8.31 6.69
N ASN A 440 -28.28 9.17 6.54
CA ASN A 440 -28.89 9.51 5.26
C ASN A 440 -29.34 10.99 5.21
N PRO A 441 -28.40 11.94 5.18
CA PRO A 441 -28.71 13.37 5.15
C PRO A 441 -29.23 13.82 3.78
N HIS A 442 -30.22 14.72 3.77
CA HIS A 442 -30.70 15.37 2.56
C HIS A 442 -29.95 16.66 2.27
N TYR A 443 -28.95 16.59 1.38
CA TYR A 443 -28.23 17.76 0.90
C TYR A 443 -28.88 18.38 -0.34
N SER A 444 -28.92 19.72 -0.39
CA SER A 444 -29.41 20.44 -1.56
C SER A 444 -28.50 20.21 -2.77
N PRO A 445 -29.03 20.33 -4.01
CA PRO A 445 -28.21 20.23 -5.23
C PRO A 445 -27.04 21.22 -5.24
N GLU A 446 -27.22 22.39 -4.61
CA GLU A 446 -26.16 23.40 -4.46
C GLU A 446 -24.99 22.86 -3.61
N THR A 447 -25.26 22.22 -2.48
CA THR A 447 -24.22 21.59 -1.65
C THR A 447 -23.52 20.46 -2.40
N SER A 448 -24.28 19.58 -3.05
CA SER A 448 -23.77 18.44 -3.83
C SER A 448 -22.94 18.85 -5.06
N ALA A 449 -23.14 20.06 -5.58
CA ALA A 449 -22.32 20.61 -6.64
C ALA A 449 -20.96 21.11 -6.12
N LYS A 450 -20.93 21.67 -4.90
CA LYS A 450 -19.73 22.28 -4.29
C LYS A 450 -18.79 21.27 -3.64
N THR A 451 -19.34 20.21 -3.04
CA THR A 451 -18.55 19.14 -2.39
C THR A 451 -18.66 17.83 -3.15
N THR A 452 -17.70 16.94 -2.96
CA THR A 452 -17.86 15.54 -3.36
C THR A 452 -18.42 14.77 -2.17
N ILE A 453 -19.67 14.32 -2.27
CA ILE A 453 -20.27 13.49 -1.22
C ILE A 453 -19.69 12.08 -1.32
N VAL A 454 -19.19 11.55 -0.22
CA VAL A 454 -18.61 10.21 -0.12
C VAL A 454 -19.30 9.45 0.99
N ASN A 455 -19.82 8.28 0.66
CA ASN A 455 -20.52 7.44 1.62
C ASN A 455 -19.54 6.52 2.35
N PHE A 456 -19.36 6.73 3.65
CA PHE A 456 -18.56 5.90 4.56
C PHE A 456 -19.43 5.04 5.48
N ALA A 457 -20.74 4.95 5.25
CA ALA A 457 -21.59 4.05 6.01
C ALA A 457 -21.12 2.60 5.84
N VAL A 458 -20.74 1.98 6.95
CA VAL A 458 -20.20 0.62 6.96
C VAL A 458 -21.27 -0.36 6.44
N LYS A 459 -20.86 -1.26 5.55
CA LYS A 459 -21.69 -2.35 5.02
C LYS A 459 -21.28 -3.70 5.59
N GLU A 460 -22.18 -4.67 5.48
CA GLU A 460 -21.99 -6.03 6.00
C GLU A 460 -20.69 -6.66 5.51
N GLN A 461 -20.38 -6.55 4.22
CA GLN A 461 -19.15 -7.08 3.63
C GLN A 461 -17.89 -6.35 4.12
N GLY A 462 -17.93 -5.01 4.24
CA GLY A 462 -16.80 -4.23 4.73
C GLY A 462 -16.50 -4.51 6.20
N LEU A 463 -17.56 -4.61 7.03
CA LEU A 463 -17.41 -4.99 8.42
C LEU A 463 -16.97 -6.44 8.60
N GLU A 464 -17.48 -7.36 7.77
CA GLU A 464 -17.06 -8.76 7.76
C GLU A 464 -15.54 -8.85 7.51
N ALA A 465 -15.01 -8.13 6.53
CA ALA A 465 -13.57 -8.10 6.26
C ALA A 465 -12.77 -7.54 7.46
N GLN A 466 -13.28 -6.49 8.12
CA GLN A 466 -12.66 -5.92 9.31
C GLN A 466 -12.66 -6.90 10.49
N LEU A 467 -13.79 -7.55 10.76
CA LEU A 467 -13.94 -8.52 11.85
C LEU A 467 -13.13 -9.79 11.59
N LEU A 468 -12.97 -10.19 10.33
CA LEU A 468 -12.09 -11.28 9.92
C LEU A 468 -10.64 -10.99 10.32
N GLY A 469 -10.13 -9.80 10.00
CA GLY A 469 -8.80 -9.37 10.43
C GLY A 469 -8.64 -9.40 11.95
N ILE A 470 -9.67 -9.00 12.71
CA ILE A 470 -9.64 -9.02 14.18
C ILE A 470 -9.61 -10.45 14.74
N VAL A 471 -10.44 -11.36 14.22
CA VAL A 471 -10.45 -12.77 14.62
C VAL A 471 -9.12 -13.44 14.33
N VAL A 472 -8.58 -13.25 13.13
CA VAL A 472 -7.29 -13.84 12.73
C VAL A 472 -6.18 -13.30 13.64
N ARG A 473 -6.13 -12.00 13.88
CA ARG A 473 -5.12 -11.38 14.76
C ARG A 473 -5.18 -11.93 16.20
N LYS A 474 -6.35 -12.32 16.68
CA LYS A 474 -6.55 -12.87 18.03
C LYS A 474 -6.33 -14.37 18.13
N GLU A 475 -6.77 -15.16 17.14
CA GLU A 475 -6.65 -16.63 17.14
C GLU A 475 -5.29 -17.10 16.59
N ARG A 476 -4.77 -16.42 15.57
CA ARG A 476 -3.54 -16.76 14.84
C ARG A 476 -2.72 -15.48 14.58
N PRO A 477 -2.21 -14.81 15.63
CA PRO A 477 -1.43 -13.58 15.47
C PRO A 477 -0.24 -13.76 14.51
N GLU A 478 0.38 -14.94 14.54
CA GLU A 478 1.49 -15.31 13.65
C GLU A 478 1.14 -15.17 12.15
N LEU A 479 -0.09 -15.51 11.74
CA LEU A 479 -0.52 -15.39 10.34
C LEU A 479 -0.70 -13.93 9.92
N GLU A 480 -1.19 -13.08 10.82
CA GLU A 480 -1.39 -11.66 10.52
C GLU A 480 -0.04 -10.92 10.52
N GLU A 481 0.89 -11.24 11.44
CA GLU A 481 2.26 -10.72 11.42
C GLU A 481 3.04 -11.19 10.18
N GLN A 482 2.86 -12.46 9.78
CA GLN A 482 3.42 -12.98 8.53
C GLN A 482 2.84 -12.24 7.32
N LYS A 483 1.52 -12.02 7.26
CA LYS A 483 0.91 -11.22 6.18
C LYS A 483 1.48 -9.80 6.14
N ASP A 484 1.54 -9.15 7.29
CA ASP A 484 2.04 -7.78 7.40
C ASP A 484 3.50 -7.68 6.94
N SER A 485 4.36 -8.58 7.41
CA SER A 485 5.77 -8.62 7.01
C SER A 485 5.95 -8.95 5.52
N LEU A 486 5.17 -9.91 5.00
CA LEU A 486 5.22 -10.31 3.59
C LEU A 486 4.88 -9.15 2.66
N VAL A 487 3.80 -8.41 2.94
CA VAL A 487 3.41 -7.25 2.12
C VAL A 487 4.45 -6.11 2.22
N ILE A 488 5.13 -5.93 3.37
CA ILE A 488 6.25 -4.97 3.48
C ILE A 488 7.40 -5.43 2.59
N ASN A 489 7.75 -6.71 2.65
CA ASN A 489 8.83 -7.29 1.87
C ASN A 489 8.54 -7.23 0.38
N ILE A 490 7.30 -7.46 -0.06
CA ILE A 490 6.88 -7.31 -1.45
C ILE A 490 7.02 -5.85 -1.90
N ALA A 491 6.54 -4.89 -1.11
CA ALA A 491 6.66 -3.47 -1.44
C ALA A 491 8.12 -3.00 -1.45
N ALA A 492 8.93 -3.43 -0.48
CA ALA A 492 10.35 -3.14 -0.41
C ALA A 492 11.13 -3.77 -1.56
N GLY A 493 10.80 -5.01 -1.95
CA GLY A 493 11.36 -5.70 -3.10
C GLY A 493 11.05 -4.97 -4.41
N LYS A 494 9.78 -4.61 -4.65
CA LYS A 494 9.37 -3.83 -5.83
C LYS A 494 10.04 -2.46 -5.87
N ARG A 495 10.18 -1.78 -4.73
CA ARG A 495 10.95 -0.52 -4.65
C ARG A 495 12.43 -0.74 -4.95
N LYS A 496 13.03 -1.80 -4.40
CA LYS A 496 14.45 -2.10 -4.61
C LYS A 496 14.76 -2.41 -6.07
N LEU A 497 13.88 -3.13 -6.76
CA LEU A 497 13.99 -3.35 -8.21
C LEU A 497 14.02 -2.04 -8.98
N LYS A 498 13.10 -1.12 -8.66
CA LYS A 498 13.06 0.21 -9.29
C LYS A 498 14.30 1.05 -8.98
N GLU A 499 14.78 1.04 -7.74
CA GLU A 499 16.01 1.75 -7.36
C GLU A 499 17.24 1.18 -8.10
N LEU A 500 17.33 -0.15 -8.24
CA LEU A 500 18.41 -0.80 -8.98
C LEU A 500 18.33 -0.43 -10.47
N GLU A 501 17.13 -0.36 -11.04
CA GLU A 501 16.91 0.08 -12.42
C GLU A 501 17.30 1.56 -12.63
N ASP A 502 16.84 2.46 -11.75
CA ASP A 502 17.19 3.88 -11.79
C ASP A 502 18.71 4.08 -11.64
N GLU A 503 19.37 3.28 -10.80
CA GLU A 503 20.83 3.31 -10.64
C GLU A 503 21.56 2.78 -11.89
N ILE A 504 21.08 1.70 -12.52
CA ILE A 504 21.62 1.20 -13.80
C ILE A 504 21.52 2.29 -14.88
N LEU A 505 20.36 2.96 -14.98
CA LEU A 505 20.13 4.03 -15.94
C LEU A 505 21.00 5.26 -15.66
N ARG A 506 21.14 5.64 -14.39
CA ARG A 506 22.02 6.74 -13.95
C ARG A 506 23.48 6.45 -14.32
N LEU A 507 23.96 5.25 -14.01
CA LEU A 507 25.32 4.82 -14.30
C LEU A 507 25.63 4.77 -15.81
N LEU A 508 24.67 4.34 -16.64
CA LEU A 508 24.79 4.36 -18.09
C LEU A 508 24.81 5.80 -18.66
N ASN A 509 24.05 6.72 -18.07
CA ASN A 509 23.96 8.11 -18.50
C ASN A 509 25.17 8.95 -18.05
N GLU A 510 25.72 8.69 -16.86
CA GLU A 510 26.89 9.39 -16.31
C GLU A 510 28.22 8.90 -16.90
N ALA A 511 28.25 7.72 -17.55
CA ALA A 511 29.44 7.15 -18.15
C ALA A 511 29.95 7.98 -19.34
N THR A 512 30.96 8.83 -19.11
CA THR A 512 31.65 9.59 -20.17
C THR A 512 32.87 8.82 -20.70
N GLY A 513 32.80 8.33 -21.94
CA GLY A 513 33.91 7.65 -22.61
C GLY A 513 33.59 6.20 -22.99
N SER A 514 34.60 5.34 -23.05
CA SER A 514 34.42 3.90 -23.33
C SER A 514 33.95 3.17 -22.06
N LEU A 515 32.74 2.62 -22.10
CA LEU A 515 32.12 1.81 -21.02
C LEU A 515 33.02 0.64 -20.55
N LEU A 516 33.93 0.19 -21.41
CA LEU A 516 34.86 -0.91 -21.14
C LEU A 516 36.06 -0.50 -20.27
N ASP A 517 36.33 0.81 -20.18
CA ASP A 517 37.47 1.33 -19.42
C ASP A 517 37.08 1.64 -17.96
N ASP A 518 35.77 1.74 -17.66
CA ASP A 518 35.24 1.93 -16.30
C ASP A 518 34.98 0.59 -15.59
N VAL A 519 35.94 0.17 -14.79
CA VAL A 519 35.89 -1.09 -14.02
C VAL A 519 34.82 -1.04 -12.92
N GLN A 520 34.57 0.13 -12.35
CA GLN A 520 33.57 0.26 -11.29
C GLN A 520 32.16 0.12 -11.85
N LEU A 521 31.92 0.66 -13.05
CA LEU A 521 30.65 0.49 -13.76
C LEU A 521 30.31 -0.98 -14.02
N VAL A 522 31.25 -1.74 -14.59
CA VAL A 522 31.03 -3.16 -14.94
C VAL A 522 30.73 -4.01 -13.70
N ASN A 523 31.48 -3.82 -12.62
CA ASN A 523 31.28 -4.56 -11.38
C ASN A 523 29.96 -4.19 -10.68
N THR A 524 29.59 -2.91 -10.68
CA THR A 524 28.33 -2.44 -10.08
C THR A 524 27.13 -2.96 -10.89
N LEU A 525 27.18 -2.93 -12.23
CA LEU A 525 26.14 -3.51 -13.10
C LEU A 525 25.93 -5.00 -12.84
N GLN A 526 27.01 -5.77 -12.71
CA GLN A 526 26.91 -7.20 -12.45
C GLN A 526 26.35 -7.51 -11.06
N THR A 527 26.73 -6.72 -10.05
CA THR A 527 26.19 -6.86 -8.69
C THR A 527 24.69 -6.52 -8.67
N SER A 528 24.29 -5.41 -9.31
CA SER A 528 22.89 -4.99 -9.40
C SER A 528 22.00 -6.03 -10.11
N LYS A 529 22.50 -6.70 -11.16
CA LYS A 529 21.78 -7.79 -11.85
C LYS A 529 21.53 -9.00 -10.95
N ILE A 530 22.55 -9.45 -10.22
CA ILE A 530 22.42 -10.60 -9.31
C ILE A 530 21.37 -10.26 -8.25
N THR A 531 21.48 -9.08 -7.63
CA THR A 531 20.50 -8.62 -6.64
C THR A 531 19.08 -8.48 -7.23
N ALA A 532 18.92 -7.99 -8.46
CA ALA A 532 17.61 -7.89 -9.11
C ALA A 532 16.97 -9.27 -9.37
N THR A 533 17.77 -10.26 -9.76
CA THR A 533 17.29 -11.64 -9.99
C THR A 533 16.85 -12.28 -8.68
N GLU A 534 17.66 -12.16 -7.62
CA GLU A 534 17.34 -12.66 -6.27
C GLU A 534 16.05 -12.02 -5.72
N VAL A 535 15.89 -10.71 -5.87
CA VAL A 535 14.68 -10.00 -5.42
C VAL A 535 13.45 -10.44 -6.22
N THR A 536 13.60 -10.76 -7.51
CA THR A 536 12.48 -11.23 -8.36
C THR A 536 12.00 -12.61 -7.93
N GLU A 537 12.91 -13.57 -7.73
CA GLU A 537 12.56 -14.91 -7.22
C GLU A 537 11.94 -14.83 -5.80
N GLN A 538 12.46 -13.93 -4.96
CA GLN A 538 11.89 -13.67 -3.64
C GLN A 538 10.47 -13.08 -3.72
N LEU A 539 10.17 -12.26 -4.72
CA LEU A 539 8.83 -11.70 -4.93
C LEU A 539 7.83 -12.78 -5.34
N GLU A 540 8.18 -13.67 -6.28
CA GLU A 540 7.30 -14.77 -6.71
C GLU A 540 6.95 -15.73 -5.56
N THR A 541 7.95 -16.09 -4.75
CA THR A 541 7.74 -16.91 -3.55
C THR A 541 6.92 -16.17 -2.49
N SER A 542 7.05 -14.86 -2.39
CA SER A 542 6.23 -14.05 -1.48
C SER A 542 4.78 -13.97 -1.95
N GLU A 543 4.51 -13.76 -3.24
CA GLU A 543 3.15 -13.70 -3.79
C GLU A 543 2.41 -15.05 -3.66
N THR A 544 3.10 -16.17 -3.89
CA THR A 544 2.52 -17.50 -3.64
C THR A 544 2.25 -17.78 -2.16
N THR A 545 3.12 -17.28 -1.26
CA THR A 545 2.90 -17.34 0.19
C THR A 545 1.70 -16.50 0.62
N GLU A 546 1.48 -15.34 -0.01
CA GLU A 546 0.35 -14.44 0.26
C GLU A 546 -0.98 -15.16 0.00
N ILE A 547 -1.09 -15.84 -1.14
CA ILE A 547 -2.29 -16.64 -1.49
C ILE A 547 -2.57 -17.71 -0.44
N ASN A 548 -1.54 -18.42 0.02
CA ASN A 548 -1.70 -19.46 1.04
C ASN A 548 -2.14 -18.89 2.40
N ILE A 549 -1.58 -17.73 2.78
CA ILE A 549 -1.98 -17.03 4.01
C ILE A 549 -3.43 -16.55 3.89
N ASP A 550 -3.84 -16.02 2.75
CA ASP A 550 -5.22 -15.59 2.56
C ASP A 550 -6.19 -16.77 2.61
N LEU A 551 -5.87 -17.90 1.98
CA LEU A 551 -6.68 -19.13 2.12
C LEU A 551 -6.82 -19.58 3.60
N ALA A 552 -5.76 -19.43 4.40
CA ALA A 552 -5.83 -19.75 5.83
C ALA A 552 -6.70 -18.75 6.62
N ARG A 553 -6.70 -17.47 6.23
CA ARG A 553 -7.56 -16.42 6.81
C ARG A 553 -9.02 -16.67 6.46
N GLU A 554 -9.32 -17.01 5.21
CA GLU A 554 -10.66 -17.30 4.70
C GLU A 554 -11.39 -18.39 5.52
N ALA A 555 -10.66 -19.33 6.10
CA ALA A 555 -11.25 -20.37 6.94
C ALA A 555 -11.97 -19.82 8.20
N TYR A 556 -11.64 -18.60 8.65
CA TYR A 556 -12.32 -17.92 9.76
C TYR A 556 -13.48 -17.01 9.33
N ARG A 557 -13.71 -16.84 8.01
CA ARG A 557 -14.78 -15.98 7.47
C ARG A 557 -16.16 -16.26 8.05
N PRO A 558 -16.61 -17.51 8.28
CA PRO A 558 -17.94 -17.76 8.85
C PRO A 558 -18.15 -17.10 10.22
N CYS A 559 -17.09 -16.94 11.02
CA CYS A 559 -17.15 -16.24 12.30
C CYS A 559 -17.32 -14.73 12.12
N ALA A 560 -16.56 -14.16 11.18
CA ALA A 560 -16.65 -12.74 10.85
C ALA A 560 -18.01 -12.38 10.21
N GLN A 561 -18.54 -13.25 9.36
CA GLN A 561 -19.86 -13.10 8.75
C GLN A 561 -20.95 -13.13 9.82
N ARG A 562 -20.90 -14.10 10.75
CA ARG A 562 -21.84 -14.17 11.88
C ARG A 562 -21.82 -12.89 12.71
N ALA A 563 -20.64 -12.39 13.04
CA ALA A 563 -20.49 -11.15 13.81
C ALA A 563 -20.99 -9.93 13.01
N SER A 564 -20.68 -9.84 11.72
CA SER A 564 -21.19 -8.76 10.86
C SER A 564 -22.73 -8.71 10.87
N ILE A 565 -23.40 -9.84 10.65
CA ILE A 565 -24.87 -9.96 10.72
C ILE A 565 -25.40 -9.43 12.05
N LEU A 566 -24.81 -9.87 13.17
CA LEU A 566 -25.24 -9.47 14.50
C LEU A 566 -25.10 -7.97 14.72
N PHE A 567 -24.04 -7.33 14.22
CA PHE A 567 -23.90 -5.88 14.29
C PHE A 567 -25.01 -5.16 13.52
N PHE A 568 -25.36 -5.60 12.31
CA PHE A 568 -26.44 -4.95 11.55
C PHE A 568 -27.81 -5.18 12.20
N VAL A 569 -28.07 -6.34 12.78
CA VAL A 569 -29.26 -6.58 13.62
C VAL A 569 -29.31 -5.59 14.80
N LEU A 570 -28.17 -5.25 15.42
CA LEU A 570 -28.12 -4.22 16.47
C LEU A 570 -28.35 -2.82 15.91
N ASN A 571 -27.76 -2.49 14.76
CA ASN A 571 -27.90 -1.19 14.13
C ASN A 571 -29.34 -0.92 13.69
N ASP A 572 -30.04 -1.95 13.21
CA ASP A 572 -31.46 -1.92 12.86
C ASP A 572 -32.34 -1.53 14.07
N MET A 573 -31.93 -1.87 15.29
CA MET A 573 -32.68 -1.49 16.49
C MET A 573 -32.81 0.03 16.65
N GLY A 574 -31.86 0.82 16.13
CA GLY A 574 -31.93 2.28 16.14
C GLY A 574 -33.08 2.86 15.31
N CYS A 575 -33.64 2.09 14.37
CA CYS A 575 -34.84 2.47 13.62
C CYS A 575 -36.14 2.27 14.43
N ILE A 576 -36.11 1.44 15.49
CA ILE A 576 -37.28 1.13 16.32
C ILE A 576 -37.43 2.17 17.43
N ASP A 577 -36.33 2.52 18.10
CA ASP A 577 -36.32 3.55 19.13
C ASP A 577 -35.03 4.37 19.00
N PRO A 578 -35.10 5.71 19.00
CA PRO A 578 -33.93 6.57 18.84
C PRO A 578 -32.86 6.36 19.93
N MET A 579 -33.22 5.79 21.09
CA MET A 579 -32.27 5.48 22.17
C MET A 579 -31.47 4.19 21.93
N TYR A 580 -31.86 3.34 20.97
CA TYR A 580 -31.20 2.07 20.67
C TYR A 580 -30.00 2.23 19.74
N GLN A 581 -29.10 3.15 20.10
CA GLN A 581 -27.88 3.41 19.35
C GLN A 581 -26.72 2.61 19.94
N PHE A 582 -26.02 1.86 19.08
CA PHE A 582 -24.86 1.07 19.46
C PHE A 582 -23.64 1.55 18.66
N SER A 583 -22.49 1.72 19.33
CA SER A 583 -21.26 2.05 18.62
C SER A 583 -20.58 0.80 18.08
N LEU A 584 -19.92 0.97 16.93
CA LEU A 584 -19.08 -0.07 16.36
C LEU A 584 -17.90 -0.41 17.28
N ASP A 585 -17.29 0.57 17.95
CA ASP A 585 -16.18 0.34 18.88
C ASP A 585 -16.60 -0.51 20.10
N ALA A 586 -17.78 -0.25 20.68
CA ALA A 586 -18.29 -1.07 21.78
C ALA A 586 -18.61 -2.49 21.32
N TYR A 587 -19.16 -2.64 20.11
CA TYR A 587 -19.42 -3.94 19.51
C TYR A 587 -18.13 -4.74 19.24
N ILE A 588 -17.11 -4.11 18.65
CA ILE A 588 -15.79 -4.73 18.43
C ILE A 588 -15.17 -5.14 19.76
N SER A 589 -15.30 -4.31 20.80
CA SER A 589 -14.81 -4.65 22.15
C SER A 589 -15.51 -5.88 22.72
N LEU A 590 -16.84 -5.99 22.53
CA LEU A 590 -17.62 -7.18 22.91
C LEU A 590 -17.23 -8.41 22.10
N PHE A 591 -16.93 -8.26 20.81
CA PHE A 591 -16.46 -9.33 19.95
C PHE A 591 -15.09 -9.86 20.40
N ILE A 592 -14.13 -8.98 20.67
CA ILE A 592 -12.82 -9.34 21.23
C ILE A 592 -12.98 -10.10 22.56
N LEU A 593 -13.83 -9.59 23.47
CA LEU A 593 -14.11 -10.25 24.74
C LEU A 593 -14.73 -11.65 24.54
N SER A 594 -15.57 -11.81 23.51
CA SER A 594 -16.20 -13.08 23.17
C SER A 594 -15.18 -14.10 22.64
N ILE A 595 -14.22 -13.64 21.84
CA ILE A 595 -13.10 -14.48 21.37
C ILE A 595 -12.27 -14.97 22.56
N ASP A 596 -11.98 -14.08 23.51
CA ASP A 596 -11.15 -14.38 24.67
C ASP A 596 -11.85 -15.32 25.67
N LYS A 597 -13.17 -15.19 25.89
CA LYS A 597 -13.94 -15.97 26.88
C LYS A 597 -14.59 -17.26 26.35
N SER A 598 -14.71 -17.43 25.04
CA SER A 598 -15.32 -18.61 24.43
C SER A 598 -14.46 -19.88 24.59
N HIS A 599 -15.10 -21.04 24.51
CA HIS A 599 -14.41 -22.33 24.67
C HIS A 599 -13.39 -22.58 23.55
N ARG A 600 -12.15 -22.89 23.91
CA ARG A 600 -11.05 -23.14 22.97
C ARG A 600 -11.13 -24.58 22.42
N SER A 601 -10.85 -24.76 21.14
CA SER A 601 -10.76 -26.09 20.49
C SER A 601 -9.58 -26.11 19.51
N ASN A 602 -8.98 -27.29 19.34
CA ASN A 602 -7.90 -27.52 18.37
C ASN A 602 -8.43 -27.77 16.96
N LYS A 603 -9.71 -28.13 16.82
CA LYS A 603 -10.40 -28.27 15.54
C LYS A 603 -11.02 -26.93 15.17
N LEU A 604 -10.71 -26.45 13.97
CA LEU A 604 -11.16 -25.14 13.50
C LEU A 604 -12.69 -25.04 13.43
N GLU A 605 -13.35 -26.06 12.90
CA GLU A 605 -14.82 -26.12 12.79
C GLU A 605 -15.49 -25.97 14.17
N ASP A 606 -15.12 -26.83 15.14
CA ASP A 606 -15.63 -26.74 16.51
C ASP A 606 -15.33 -25.37 17.16
N ARG A 607 -14.15 -24.79 16.89
CA ARG A 607 -13.78 -23.47 17.42
C ARG A 607 -14.67 -22.37 16.85
N ILE A 608 -15.00 -22.42 15.56
CA ILE A 608 -15.90 -21.47 14.90
C ILE A 608 -17.31 -21.58 15.50
N ASP A 609 -17.80 -22.79 15.75
CA ASP A 609 -19.11 -23.00 16.37
C ASP A 609 -19.15 -22.44 17.79
N TYR A 610 -18.13 -22.70 18.62
CA TYR A 610 -18.06 -22.13 19.97
C TYR A 610 -17.95 -20.60 19.98
N LEU A 611 -17.23 -20.02 19.02
CA LEU A 611 -17.13 -18.57 18.85
C LEU A 611 -18.49 -17.96 18.48
N ASN A 612 -19.15 -18.54 17.49
CA ASN A 612 -20.45 -18.10 17.01
C ASN A 612 -21.51 -18.23 18.12
N ASP A 613 -21.55 -19.36 18.83
CA ASP A 613 -22.51 -19.61 19.90
C ASP A 613 -22.35 -18.60 21.06
N TYR A 614 -21.11 -18.45 21.54
CA TYR A 614 -20.82 -17.55 22.64
C TYR A 614 -21.10 -16.10 22.25
N HIS A 615 -20.63 -15.66 21.07
CA HIS A 615 -20.79 -14.29 20.64
C HIS A 615 -22.26 -13.92 20.38
N THR A 616 -23.03 -14.81 19.75
CA THR A 616 -24.48 -14.61 19.53
C THR A 616 -25.21 -14.40 20.86
N TYR A 617 -24.92 -15.22 21.87
CA TYR A 617 -25.52 -15.06 23.19
C TYR A 617 -25.00 -13.83 23.95
N ALA A 618 -23.72 -13.48 23.81
CA ALA A 618 -23.15 -12.27 24.41
C ALA A 618 -23.81 -11.00 23.86
N VAL A 619 -24.02 -10.94 22.53
CA VAL A 619 -24.78 -9.87 21.87
C VAL A 619 -26.20 -9.83 22.41
N TYR A 620 -26.91 -10.96 22.43
CA TYR A 620 -28.26 -11.02 22.97
C TYR A 620 -28.36 -10.45 24.40
N ARG A 621 -27.48 -10.88 25.30
CA ARG A 621 -27.46 -10.40 26.68
C ARG A 621 -27.12 -8.92 26.80
N TYR A 622 -26.19 -8.43 25.99
CA TYR A 622 -25.80 -7.02 26.00
C TYR A 622 -26.96 -6.13 25.55
N THR A 623 -27.66 -6.53 24.50
CA THR A 623 -28.77 -5.75 23.91
C THR A 623 -30.02 -5.81 24.77
N CYS A 624 -30.37 -6.97 25.32
CA CYS A 624 -31.54 -7.12 26.21
C CYS A 624 -31.47 -6.27 27.49
N ARG A 625 -30.30 -5.76 27.88
CA ARG A 625 -30.17 -4.75 28.95
C ARG A 625 -30.72 -3.38 28.51
N THR A 626 -30.61 -3.07 27.22
CA THR A 626 -30.96 -1.78 26.60
C THR A 626 -32.39 -1.75 26.04
N LEU A 627 -32.97 -2.91 25.70
CA LEU A 627 -34.28 -2.99 25.07
C LEU A 627 -35.42 -3.00 26.09
N PHE A 628 -36.51 -2.30 25.76
CA PHE A 628 -37.79 -2.45 26.44
C PHE A 628 -38.32 -3.86 26.25
N GLU A 629 -39.12 -4.35 27.20
CA GLU A 629 -39.58 -5.74 27.23
C GLU A 629 -40.36 -6.11 25.96
N ARG A 630 -41.14 -5.16 25.41
CA ARG A 630 -41.89 -5.34 24.16
C ARG A 630 -41.03 -5.64 22.93
N HIS A 631 -39.75 -5.25 22.91
CA HIS A 631 -38.87 -5.41 21.75
C HIS A 631 -37.94 -6.63 21.86
N LYS A 632 -37.85 -7.30 23.02
CA LYS A 632 -36.89 -8.40 23.23
C LYS A 632 -37.21 -9.63 22.37
N LEU A 633 -38.47 -10.04 22.31
CA LEU A 633 -38.90 -11.16 21.45
C LEU A 633 -38.69 -10.83 19.97
N LEU A 634 -39.04 -9.61 19.57
CA LEU A 634 -38.83 -9.12 18.21
C LEU A 634 -37.34 -9.17 17.83
N PHE A 635 -36.46 -8.71 18.71
CA PHE A 635 -35.02 -8.73 18.49
C PHE A 635 -34.48 -10.16 18.36
N SER A 636 -34.89 -11.09 19.23
CA SER A 636 -34.51 -12.50 19.12
C SER A 636 -34.99 -13.13 17.81
N PHE A 637 -36.21 -12.80 17.36
CA PHE A 637 -36.74 -13.30 16.10
C PHE A 637 -36.01 -12.70 14.89
N HIS A 638 -35.75 -11.38 14.89
CA HIS A 638 -35.00 -10.69 13.84
C HIS A 638 -33.59 -11.25 13.71
N MET A 639 -32.91 -11.45 14.84
CA MET A 639 -31.60 -12.11 14.90
C MET A 639 -31.64 -13.52 14.30
N CYS A 640 -32.63 -14.35 14.70
CA CYS A 640 -32.81 -15.69 14.17
C CYS A 640 -33.06 -15.70 12.65
N ALA A 641 -33.98 -14.85 12.19
CA ALA A 641 -34.34 -14.72 10.78
C ALA A 641 -33.14 -14.31 9.92
N LYS A 642 -32.37 -13.30 10.35
CA LYS A 642 -31.16 -12.83 9.65
C LYS A 642 -30.05 -13.88 9.60
N ILE A 643 -29.87 -14.62 10.70
CA ILE A 643 -28.93 -15.75 10.76
C ILE A 643 -29.31 -16.85 9.75
N LEU A 644 -30.61 -17.15 9.63
CA LEU A 644 -31.11 -18.18 8.72
C LEU A 644 -31.12 -17.72 7.25
N GLU A 645 -31.44 -16.45 6.99
CA GLU A 645 -31.36 -15.80 5.67
C GLU A 645 -29.97 -15.97 5.07
N THR A 646 -28.91 -15.55 5.76
CA THR A 646 -27.53 -15.66 5.25
C THR A 646 -27.07 -17.11 5.11
N SER A 647 -27.62 -18.03 5.89
CA SER A 647 -27.33 -19.47 5.75
C SER A 647 -28.09 -20.14 4.60
N GLY A 648 -28.97 -19.42 3.90
CA GLY A 648 -29.79 -19.97 2.82
C GLY A 648 -30.90 -20.93 3.28
N LYS A 649 -31.22 -20.95 4.58
CA LYS A 649 -32.23 -21.83 5.18
C LYS A 649 -33.61 -21.19 5.30
N LEU A 650 -33.73 -19.89 5.02
CA LEU A 650 -34.98 -19.15 5.06
C LEU A 650 -35.42 -18.81 3.62
N ASN A 651 -36.64 -19.20 3.25
CA ASN A 651 -37.23 -18.79 1.98
C ASN A 651 -37.76 -17.35 2.11
N MET A 652 -37.19 -16.42 1.34
CA MET A 652 -37.52 -15.00 1.43
C MET A 652 -38.92 -14.67 0.92
N ASP A 653 -39.48 -15.43 -0.04
CA ASP A 653 -40.86 -15.21 -0.50
C ASP A 653 -41.86 -15.59 0.61
N GLU A 654 -41.61 -16.72 1.29
CA GLU A 654 -42.38 -17.16 2.46
C GLU A 654 -42.23 -16.19 3.64
N TYR A 655 -41.02 -15.70 3.93
CA TYR A 655 -40.77 -14.72 4.98
C TYR A 655 -41.44 -13.36 4.69
N ASN A 656 -41.37 -12.88 3.45
CA ASN A 656 -42.04 -11.65 3.04
C ASN A 656 -43.57 -11.78 3.16
N PHE A 657 -44.12 -12.95 2.83
CA PHE A 657 -45.53 -13.24 3.07
C PHE A 657 -45.84 -13.22 4.58
N PHE A 658 -45.04 -13.86 5.43
CA PHE A 658 -45.21 -13.84 6.89
C PHE A 658 -45.36 -12.42 7.45
N LEU A 659 -44.53 -11.49 6.97
CA LEU A 659 -44.54 -10.09 7.41
C LEU A 659 -45.73 -9.30 6.85
N ARG A 660 -45.99 -9.35 5.55
CA ARG A 660 -46.98 -8.47 4.86
C ARG A 660 -48.39 -9.02 4.83
N GLY A 661 -48.48 -10.27 4.39
CA GLY A 661 -49.71 -11.02 4.24
C GLY A 661 -50.43 -10.87 2.95
N GLY A 662 -51.60 -11.52 2.91
CA GLY A 662 -52.40 -11.59 1.71
C GLY A 662 -53.13 -10.29 1.50
N VAL A 663 -52.73 -9.55 0.47
CA VAL A 663 -53.51 -8.45 -0.09
C VAL A 663 -53.94 -8.86 -1.47
N VAL A 664 -55.23 -9.14 -1.62
CA VAL A 664 -55.84 -9.54 -2.89
C VAL A 664 -56.07 -8.29 -3.74
N LEU A 665 -55.34 -8.17 -4.83
CA LEU A 665 -55.49 -7.08 -5.81
C LEU A 665 -56.65 -7.34 -6.77
N ASP A 666 -56.76 -8.56 -7.29
CA ASP A 666 -57.85 -9.01 -8.16
C ASP A 666 -58.87 -9.82 -7.35
N ARG A 667 -59.89 -9.13 -6.83
CA ARG A 667 -60.99 -9.78 -6.10
C ARG A 667 -61.97 -10.53 -7.00
N GLU A 668 -62.02 -10.21 -8.30
CA GLU A 668 -62.95 -10.87 -9.23
C GLU A 668 -62.45 -12.26 -9.63
N GLY A 669 -61.12 -12.44 -9.70
CA GLY A 669 -60.46 -13.73 -9.95
C GLY A 669 -60.22 -14.61 -8.72
N GLN A 670 -60.59 -14.15 -7.51
CA GLN A 670 -60.41 -14.90 -6.26
C GLN A 670 -61.49 -15.99 -6.13
N MET A 671 -61.11 -17.19 -5.65
CA MET A 671 -62.08 -18.24 -5.33
C MET A 671 -62.99 -17.79 -4.19
N ASP A 672 -64.30 -18.05 -4.30
CA ASP A 672 -65.25 -17.80 -3.22
C ASP A 672 -64.88 -18.57 -1.95
N ASN A 673 -65.09 -17.94 -0.80
CA ASN A 673 -64.81 -18.54 0.50
C ASN A 673 -65.74 -19.77 0.75
N PRO A 674 -65.21 -21.01 0.81
CA PRO A 674 -66.03 -22.20 1.05
C PRO A 674 -66.55 -22.28 2.49
N CYS A 675 -66.02 -21.44 3.39
CA CYS A 675 -66.22 -21.49 4.85
C CYS A 675 -66.83 -20.19 5.43
N THR A 676 -67.69 -19.48 4.68
CA THR A 676 -68.30 -18.19 5.10
C THR A 676 -69.00 -18.19 6.45
N SER A 677 -69.45 -19.35 6.94
CA SER A 677 -70.10 -19.47 8.25
C SER A 677 -69.20 -19.17 9.46
N TRP A 678 -67.88 -19.30 9.32
CA TRP A 678 -66.94 -19.13 10.44
C TRP A 678 -65.62 -18.46 10.06
N LEU A 679 -65.24 -18.46 8.78
CA LEU A 679 -64.01 -17.82 8.29
C LEU A 679 -64.35 -16.47 7.67
N ALA A 680 -63.83 -15.38 8.25
CA ALA A 680 -64.01 -14.05 7.69
C ALA A 680 -63.20 -13.85 6.40
N ASP A 681 -63.69 -13.01 5.50
CA ASP A 681 -63.07 -12.76 4.18
C ASP A 681 -61.62 -12.29 4.29
N ALA A 682 -61.27 -11.49 5.30
CA ALA A 682 -59.89 -11.07 5.52
C ALA A 682 -58.91 -12.22 5.80
N TYR A 683 -59.36 -13.31 6.44
CA TYR A 683 -58.53 -14.50 6.64
C TYR A 683 -58.51 -15.37 5.38
N TRP A 684 -59.60 -15.38 4.62
CA TRP A 684 -59.66 -16.04 3.32
C TRP A 684 -58.71 -15.38 2.31
N ASP A 685 -58.65 -14.04 2.27
CA ASP A 685 -57.66 -13.28 1.49
C ASP A 685 -56.24 -13.77 1.77
N ASN A 686 -55.89 -13.99 3.04
CA ASN A 686 -54.59 -14.55 3.42
C ASN A 686 -54.37 -15.97 2.88
N ILE A 687 -55.38 -16.85 2.95
CA ILE A 687 -55.27 -18.22 2.44
C ILE A 687 -55.10 -18.24 0.91
N THR A 688 -55.88 -17.44 0.19
CA THR A 688 -55.83 -17.38 -1.28
C THR A 688 -54.50 -16.82 -1.80
N GLU A 689 -53.92 -15.84 -1.11
CA GLU A 689 -52.57 -15.35 -1.45
C GLU A 689 -51.47 -16.31 -1.01
N LEU A 690 -51.65 -17.03 0.11
CA LEU A 690 -50.72 -18.06 0.55
C LEU A 690 -50.64 -19.21 -0.46
N ASP A 691 -51.77 -19.63 -1.03
CA ASP A 691 -51.85 -20.68 -2.05
C ASP A 691 -51.04 -20.38 -3.31
N LYS A 692 -50.78 -19.09 -3.62
CA LYS A 692 -49.95 -18.70 -4.77
C LYS A 692 -48.46 -18.99 -4.58
N LEU A 693 -48.01 -19.26 -3.35
CA LEU A 693 -46.62 -19.65 -3.08
C LEU A 693 -46.38 -21.10 -3.48
N THR A 694 -45.19 -21.38 -4.01
CA THR A 694 -44.84 -22.68 -4.63
C THR A 694 -45.09 -23.89 -3.74
N ASN A 695 -44.89 -23.75 -2.42
CA ASN A 695 -45.03 -24.84 -1.44
C ASN A 695 -46.44 -24.95 -0.84
N PHE A 696 -47.37 -24.07 -1.24
CA PHE A 696 -48.72 -23.97 -0.66
C PHE A 696 -49.84 -24.15 -1.70
N HIS A 697 -49.50 -24.43 -2.96
CA HIS A 697 -50.49 -24.74 -3.99
C HIS A 697 -51.39 -25.91 -3.58
N GLY A 698 -52.71 -25.69 -3.63
CA GLY A 698 -53.72 -26.67 -3.24
C GLY A 698 -54.27 -26.46 -1.83
N LEU A 699 -53.78 -25.47 -1.08
CA LEU A 699 -54.33 -25.09 0.22
C LEU A 699 -55.78 -24.65 0.10
N MET A 700 -56.13 -23.88 -0.94
CA MET A 700 -57.51 -23.49 -1.25
C MET A 700 -58.42 -24.71 -1.40
N ASN A 701 -57.98 -25.70 -2.18
CA ASN A 701 -58.73 -26.94 -2.42
C ASN A 701 -58.88 -27.76 -1.12
N SER A 702 -57.90 -27.71 -0.22
CA SER A 702 -57.97 -28.40 1.08
C SER A 702 -59.09 -27.84 1.98
N PHE A 703 -59.34 -26.53 1.93
CA PHE A 703 -60.45 -25.92 2.68
C PHE A 703 -61.82 -26.33 2.12
N GLU A 704 -61.93 -26.52 0.81
CA GLU A 704 -63.14 -27.04 0.17
C GLU A 704 -63.37 -28.53 0.50
N GLN A 705 -62.30 -29.34 0.50
CA GLN A 705 -62.37 -30.77 0.76
C GLN A 705 -62.56 -31.13 2.24
N TYR A 706 -61.91 -30.41 3.15
CA TYR A 706 -61.86 -30.71 4.59
C TYR A 706 -62.33 -29.54 5.50
N PRO A 707 -63.48 -28.89 5.24
CA PRO A 707 -63.91 -27.70 5.96
C PRO A 707 -64.15 -27.94 7.45
N ARG A 708 -64.55 -29.16 7.84
CA ARG A 708 -64.78 -29.53 9.25
C ARG A 708 -63.49 -29.66 10.04
N ASP A 709 -62.46 -30.27 9.45
CA ASP A 709 -61.18 -30.48 10.13
C ASP A 709 -60.45 -29.15 10.31
N TRP A 710 -60.50 -28.28 9.29
CA TRP A 710 -60.01 -26.90 9.39
C TRP A 710 -60.78 -26.09 10.44
N HIS A 711 -62.09 -26.27 10.58
CA HIS A 711 -62.87 -25.63 11.65
C HIS A 711 -62.49 -26.13 13.05
N LEU A 712 -62.27 -27.44 13.22
CA LEU A 712 -61.79 -28.02 14.47
C LEU A 712 -60.40 -27.48 14.85
N TRP A 713 -59.51 -27.38 13.86
CA TRP A 713 -58.19 -26.79 14.05
C TRP A 713 -58.29 -25.31 14.42
N TYR A 714 -59.10 -24.53 13.69
CA TYR A 714 -59.31 -23.09 13.94
C TYR A 714 -59.87 -22.79 15.33
N THR A 715 -60.81 -23.61 15.82
CA THR A 715 -61.44 -23.46 17.15
C THR A 715 -60.62 -24.02 18.31
N ASN A 716 -59.50 -24.70 18.04
CA ASN A 716 -58.61 -25.20 19.08
C ASN A 716 -58.00 -24.03 19.88
N ALA A 717 -57.82 -24.19 21.19
CA ALA A 717 -57.17 -23.18 22.02
C ALA A 717 -55.67 -23.01 21.70
N ALA A 718 -55.00 -24.08 21.25
CA ALA A 718 -53.57 -24.12 20.92
C ALA A 718 -53.34 -24.74 19.52
N PRO A 719 -53.83 -24.10 18.44
CA PRO A 719 -53.74 -24.61 17.07
C PRO A 719 -52.28 -24.79 16.60
N GLU A 720 -51.34 -24.01 17.14
CA GLU A 720 -49.92 -24.11 16.80
C GLU A 720 -49.27 -25.44 17.21
N LYS A 721 -49.88 -26.18 18.16
CA LYS A 721 -49.47 -27.51 18.59
C LYS A 721 -50.36 -28.63 18.03
N ALA A 722 -51.50 -28.27 17.45
CA ALA A 722 -52.42 -29.24 16.86
C ALA A 722 -51.91 -29.71 15.50
N MET A 723 -52.22 -30.95 15.15
CA MET A 723 -51.90 -31.50 13.83
C MET A 723 -52.67 -30.74 12.74
N LEU A 724 -51.98 -30.37 11.66
CA LEU A 724 -52.58 -29.74 10.49
C LEU A 724 -53.50 -30.74 9.77
N PRO A 725 -54.64 -30.30 9.22
CA PRO A 725 -55.54 -31.18 8.48
C PRO A 725 -54.90 -31.80 7.22
N GLY A 726 -55.21 -33.07 6.98
CA GLY A 726 -54.84 -33.77 5.75
C GLY A 726 -53.32 -33.93 5.54
N GLU A 727 -52.86 -33.64 4.33
CA GLU A 727 -51.45 -33.81 3.93
C GLU A 727 -50.50 -32.72 4.45
N TRP A 728 -51.05 -31.60 4.93
CA TRP A 728 -50.29 -30.42 5.36
C TRP A 728 -49.40 -30.67 6.58
N GLU A 729 -49.73 -31.64 7.43
CA GLU A 729 -48.90 -31.99 8.59
C GLU A 729 -47.52 -32.51 8.18
N ASN A 730 -47.44 -33.27 7.09
CA ASN A 730 -46.17 -33.82 6.58
C ASN A 730 -45.53 -32.94 5.51
N ALA A 731 -46.31 -32.08 4.84
CA ALA A 731 -45.84 -31.20 3.79
C ALA A 731 -45.17 -29.92 4.33
N CYS A 732 -45.61 -29.43 5.50
CA CYS A 732 -45.11 -28.16 6.06
C CYS A 732 -43.95 -28.35 7.05
N ASN A 733 -42.89 -27.56 6.88
CA ASN A 733 -41.89 -27.34 7.93
C ASN A 733 -42.40 -26.36 9.02
N GLU A 734 -41.56 -26.10 10.04
CA GLU A 734 -41.92 -25.20 11.15
C GLU A 734 -42.35 -23.80 10.65
N MET A 735 -41.56 -23.15 9.79
CA MET A 735 -41.87 -21.82 9.23
C MET A 735 -43.17 -21.82 8.42
N GLN A 736 -43.41 -22.86 7.62
CA GLN A 736 -44.61 -22.98 6.81
C GLN A 736 -45.86 -23.17 7.68
N ARG A 737 -45.76 -23.91 8.78
CA ARG A 737 -46.83 -23.97 9.80
C ARG A 737 -47.09 -22.60 10.41
N MET A 738 -46.04 -21.81 10.67
CA MET A 738 -46.22 -20.43 11.16
C MET A 738 -47.01 -19.57 10.17
N LEU A 739 -46.85 -19.76 8.85
CA LEU A 739 -47.62 -19.04 7.84
C LEU A 739 -49.12 -19.37 7.90
N ILE A 740 -49.47 -20.63 8.10
CA ILE A 740 -50.86 -21.07 8.26
C ILE A 740 -51.45 -20.48 9.55
N VAL A 741 -50.73 -20.58 10.68
CA VAL A 741 -51.15 -19.98 11.95
C VAL A 741 -51.32 -18.48 11.81
N ARG A 742 -50.38 -17.78 11.18
CA ARG A 742 -50.50 -16.35 10.94
C ARG A 742 -51.73 -16.00 10.10
N SER A 743 -52.08 -16.83 9.11
CA SER A 743 -53.18 -16.54 8.18
C SER A 743 -54.55 -16.73 8.81
N LEU A 744 -54.68 -17.57 9.83
CA LEU A 744 -55.97 -17.93 10.46
C LEU A 744 -56.09 -17.52 11.93
N ARG A 745 -55.00 -17.57 12.68
CA ARG A 745 -54.92 -17.43 14.15
C ARG A 745 -53.75 -16.54 14.55
N GLN A 746 -53.85 -15.25 14.19
CA GLN A 746 -52.82 -14.23 14.46
C GLN A 746 -52.47 -14.10 15.96
N ASP A 747 -53.42 -14.39 16.85
CA ASP A 747 -53.19 -14.41 18.30
C ASP A 747 -52.10 -15.41 18.72
N ARG A 748 -51.91 -16.50 17.96
CA ARG A 748 -50.95 -17.55 18.31
C ARG A 748 -49.55 -17.34 17.72
N VAL A 749 -49.35 -16.29 16.93
CA VAL A 749 -48.07 -16.02 16.24
C VAL A 749 -46.90 -15.86 17.21
N ALA A 750 -47.09 -15.18 18.34
CA ALA A 750 -46.01 -14.99 19.32
C ALA A 750 -45.45 -16.32 19.86
N PHE A 751 -46.32 -17.33 20.02
CA PHE A 751 -45.94 -18.67 20.47
C PHE A 751 -45.17 -19.42 19.38
N CYS A 752 -45.63 -19.32 18.14
CA CYS A 752 -44.92 -19.84 16.97
C CYS A 752 -43.51 -19.25 16.86
N VAL A 753 -43.39 -17.92 16.97
CA VAL A 753 -42.11 -17.21 16.94
C VAL A 753 -41.20 -17.68 18.09
N THR A 754 -41.75 -17.85 19.29
CA THR A 754 -41.00 -18.37 20.44
C THR A 754 -40.49 -19.79 20.18
N SER A 755 -41.34 -20.70 19.69
CA SER A 755 -40.93 -22.07 19.32
C SER A 755 -39.82 -22.05 18.27
N PHE A 756 -39.99 -21.23 17.22
CA PHE A 756 -39.05 -21.12 16.13
C PHE A 756 -37.66 -20.65 16.60
N ILE A 757 -37.60 -19.69 17.54
CA ILE A 757 -36.34 -19.26 18.16
C ILE A 757 -35.74 -20.41 18.99
N VAL A 758 -36.55 -21.12 19.78
CA VAL A 758 -36.07 -22.21 20.63
C VAL A 758 -35.47 -23.34 19.80
N THR A 759 -36.11 -23.71 18.68
CA THR A 759 -35.62 -24.76 17.77
C THR A 759 -34.30 -24.39 17.09
N ASN A 760 -34.14 -23.11 16.70
CA ASN A 760 -32.98 -22.68 15.89
C ASN A 760 -31.81 -22.09 16.70
N LEU A 761 -32.07 -21.38 17.80
CA LEU A 761 -31.05 -20.73 18.65
C LEU A 761 -30.99 -21.28 20.08
N GLY A 762 -32.09 -21.86 20.59
CA GLY A 762 -32.21 -22.42 21.94
C GLY A 762 -32.99 -21.55 22.92
N SER A 763 -33.41 -22.15 24.05
CA SER A 763 -34.30 -21.53 25.04
C SER A 763 -33.73 -20.30 25.75
N ARG A 764 -32.41 -20.18 25.86
CA ARG A 764 -31.76 -19.00 26.49
C ARG A 764 -32.01 -17.67 25.75
N PHE A 765 -32.50 -17.70 24.50
CA PHE A 765 -32.77 -16.50 23.70
C PHE A 765 -34.20 -15.95 23.87
N ILE A 766 -35.03 -16.60 24.69
CA ILE A 766 -36.37 -16.11 25.06
C ILE A 766 -36.46 -15.72 26.54
N GLU A 767 -35.44 -16.06 27.33
CA GLU A 767 -35.36 -15.74 28.75
C GLU A 767 -34.41 -14.54 28.94
N PRO A 768 -34.92 -13.31 29.12
CA PRO A 768 -34.05 -12.15 29.27
C PRO A 768 -33.29 -12.20 30.61
N PRO A 769 -31.99 -11.85 30.63
CA PRO A 769 -31.21 -11.83 31.86
C PRO A 769 -31.73 -10.74 32.82
N VAL A 770 -31.78 -11.05 34.12
CA VAL A 770 -32.11 -10.06 35.16
C VAL A 770 -31.05 -8.95 35.16
N LEU A 771 -31.49 -7.69 35.15
CA LEU A 771 -30.60 -6.54 35.22
C LEU A 771 -29.91 -6.49 36.59
N ASN A 772 -28.58 -6.49 36.58
CA ASN A 772 -27.76 -6.35 37.80
C ASN A 772 -26.89 -5.10 37.68
N MET A 773 -27.26 -4.04 38.40
CA MET A 773 -26.57 -2.74 38.35
C MET A 773 -25.10 -2.83 38.77
N LYS A 774 -24.74 -3.75 39.66
CA LYS A 774 -23.35 -3.95 40.08
C LYS A 774 -22.49 -4.45 38.93
N LEU A 775 -22.96 -5.46 38.19
CA LEU A 775 -22.25 -5.99 37.02
C LEU A 775 -22.11 -4.92 35.93
N VAL A 776 -23.14 -4.11 35.72
CA VAL A 776 -23.09 -3.00 34.75
C VAL A 776 -22.05 -1.94 35.15
N MET A 777 -21.93 -1.66 36.45
CA MET A 777 -20.90 -0.75 36.96
C MET A 777 -19.49 -1.35 36.80
N GLU A 778 -19.30 -2.64 37.06
CA GLU A 778 -18.03 -3.34 36.84
C GLU A 778 -17.62 -3.37 35.36
N ASP A 779 -18.58 -3.48 34.44
CA ASP A 779 -18.37 -3.40 32.98
C ASP A 779 -18.06 -1.95 32.51
N SER A 780 -18.25 -0.93 33.36
CA SER A 780 -18.14 0.50 32.99
C SER A 780 -16.77 1.10 33.26
N THR A 781 -16.42 2.12 32.48
CA THR A 781 -15.18 2.89 32.60
C THR A 781 -15.49 4.34 33.03
N PRO A 782 -14.52 5.10 33.55
CA PRO A 782 -14.70 6.53 33.80
C PRO A 782 -15.06 7.35 32.55
N ARG A 783 -14.76 6.81 31.37
CA ARG A 783 -15.00 7.44 30.07
C ARG A 783 -16.35 7.07 29.46
N SER A 784 -17.01 6.02 29.95
CA SER A 784 -18.30 5.56 29.40
C SER A 784 -19.45 5.96 30.33
N PRO A 785 -20.30 6.93 29.92
CA PRO A 785 -21.48 7.29 30.69
C PRO A 785 -22.44 6.10 30.80
N LEU A 786 -23.25 6.10 31.85
CA LEU A 786 -24.29 5.11 32.11
C LEU A 786 -25.65 5.78 31.96
N VAL A 787 -26.50 5.29 31.07
CA VAL A 787 -27.80 5.91 30.74
C VAL A 787 -28.94 5.00 31.15
N PHE A 788 -29.82 5.49 32.03
CA PHE A 788 -31.11 4.89 32.30
C PHE A 788 -32.14 5.39 31.27
N ILE A 789 -32.64 4.46 30.46
CA ILE A 789 -33.78 4.69 29.59
C ILE A 789 -35.03 4.41 30.41
N LEU A 790 -35.77 5.47 30.73
CA LEU A 790 -36.88 5.40 31.66
C LEU A 790 -38.16 4.96 30.95
N SER A 791 -38.88 4.05 31.60
CA SER A 791 -40.30 3.84 31.33
C SER A 791 -41.12 4.86 32.15
N PRO A 792 -42.32 5.26 31.68
CA PRO A 792 -43.16 6.20 32.42
C PRO A 792 -43.42 5.73 33.85
N GLY A 793 -43.12 6.58 34.84
CA GLY A 793 -43.37 6.30 36.26
C GLY A 793 -42.24 5.58 37.01
N VAL A 794 -41.09 5.30 36.39
CA VAL A 794 -39.95 4.66 37.07
C VAL A 794 -38.82 5.67 37.36
N ASP A 795 -38.34 5.70 38.61
CA ASP A 795 -37.21 6.50 39.05
C ASP A 795 -36.05 5.61 39.57
N PRO A 796 -34.86 5.63 38.94
CA PRO A 796 -33.71 4.82 39.35
C PRO A 796 -32.93 5.40 40.54
N THR A 797 -33.30 6.59 41.06
CA THR A 797 -32.52 7.32 42.05
C THR A 797 -32.28 6.52 43.34
N SER A 798 -33.31 5.85 43.87
CA SER A 798 -33.22 5.05 45.10
C SER A 798 -32.26 3.86 44.93
N ALA A 799 -32.37 3.14 43.82
CA ALA A 799 -31.50 2.01 43.49
C ALA A 799 -30.04 2.45 43.30
N LEU A 800 -29.81 3.62 42.72
CA LEU A 800 -28.47 4.19 42.52
C LEU A 800 -27.84 4.65 43.84
N LEU A 801 -28.63 5.24 44.75
CA LEU A 801 -28.20 5.58 46.10
C LEU A 801 -27.77 4.34 46.89
N GLN A 802 -28.59 3.28 46.85
CA GLN A 802 -28.23 2.01 47.47
C GLN A 802 -26.93 1.45 46.87
N LEU A 803 -26.77 1.48 45.54
CA LEU A 803 -25.52 1.05 44.91
C LEU A 803 -24.33 1.87 45.41
N ALA A 804 -24.45 3.20 45.48
CA ALA A 804 -23.41 4.09 45.97
C ALA A 804 -23.05 3.81 47.45
N GLU A 805 -24.01 3.46 48.29
CA GLU A 805 -23.76 3.04 49.68
C GLU A 805 -22.96 1.73 49.73
N HIS A 806 -23.38 0.72 48.98
CA HIS A 806 -22.71 -0.58 48.94
C HIS A 806 -21.27 -0.50 48.39
N THR A 807 -20.98 0.47 47.53
CA THR A 807 -19.64 0.69 46.96
C THR A 807 -18.83 1.74 47.69
N GLY A 808 -19.32 2.28 48.82
CA GLY A 808 -18.61 3.29 49.62
C GLY A 808 -18.51 4.68 48.98
N MET A 809 -19.36 4.99 47.99
CA MET A 809 -19.39 6.24 47.22
C MET A 809 -20.49 7.21 47.64
N ALA A 810 -21.33 6.87 48.62
CA ALA A 810 -22.48 7.69 49.04
C ALA A 810 -22.11 9.15 49.37
N GLN A 811 -20.98 9.41 50.03
CA GLN A 811 -20.55 10.78 50.35
C GLN A 811 -20.04 11.58 49.15
N ARG A 812 -19.75 10.90 48.03
CA ARG A 812 -19.19 11.45 46.79
C ARG A 812 -20.16 11.32 45.62
N PHE A 813 -21.44 11.07 45.94
CA PHE A 813 -22.52 10.94 45.00
C PHE A 813 -23.33 12.25 44.95
N HIS A 814 -23.40 12.84 43.75
CA HIS A 814 -24.12 14.08 43.50
C HIS A 814 -25.24 13.82 42.48
N ALA A 815 -26.48 13.84 42.95
CA ALA A 815 -27.67 13.77 42.11
C ALA A 815 -28.22 15.17 41.81
N LEU A 816 -28.51 15.44 40.54
CA LEU A 816 -29.09 16.69 40.06
C LEU A 816 -30.18 16.40 39.02
N SER A 817 -31.39 16.92 39.24
CA SER A 817 -32.46 16.87 38.23
C SER A 817 -32.33 18.03 37.26
N LEU A 818 -32.23 17.74 35.97
CA LEU A 818 -32.11 18.75 34.92
C LEU A 818 -33.47 19.40 34.66
N GLY A 819 -33.48 20.72 34.78
CA GLY A 819 -34.61 21.58 34.50
C GLY A 819 -34.14 23.00 34.17
N GLN A 820 -35.06 23.95 34.11
CA GLN A 820 -34.73 25.34 33.77
C GLN A 820 -33.68 25.91 34.74
N GLY A 821 -32.54 26.36 34.21
CA GLY A 821 -31.46 27.00 34.99
C GLY A 821 -30.43 26.08 35.65
N GLN A 822 -30.57 24.75 35.57
CA GLN A 822 -29.65 23.80 36.25
C GLN A 822 -28.38 23.45 35.46
N ALA A 823 -28.34 23.76 34.16
CA ALA A 823 -27.22 23.45 33.26
C ALA A 823 -25.83 23.93 33.73
N PRO A 824 -25.65 25.16 34.28
CA PRO A 824 -24.34 25.61 34.76
C PRO A 824 -23.85 24.82 35.98
N ILE A 825 -24.77 24.39 36.86
CA ILE A 825 -24.46 23.60 38.05
C ILE A 825 -24.02 22.19 37.64
N ALA A 826 -24.73 21.59 36.69
CA ALA A 826 -24.38 20.29 36.11
C ALA A 826 -22.95 20.30 35.51
N ALA A 827 -22.62 21.33 34.72
CA ALA A 827 -21.29 21.49 34.13
C ALA A 827 -20.18 21.61 35.19
N ARG A 828 -20.44 22.31 36.31
CA ARG A 828 -19.49 22.42 37.42
C ARG A 828 -19.28 21.08 38.12
N LEU A 829 -20.37 20.39 38.48
CA LEU A 829 -20.33 19.08 39.14
C LEU A 829 -19.58 18.03 38.29
N LEU A 830 -19.75 18.08 36.97
CA LEU A 830 -18.99 17.24 36.04
C LEU A 830 -17.49 17.51 36.12
N ARG A 831 -17.04 18.76 36.00
CA ARG A 831 -15.60 19.10 36.06
C ARG A 831 -14.97 18.75 37.40
N GLU A 832 -15.67 19.03 38.50
CA GLU A 832 -15.24 18.64 39.85
C GLU A 832 -15.23 17.11 39.99
N GLY A 833 -16.23 16.42 39.44
CA GLY A 833 -16.31 14.97 39.46
C GLY A 833 -15.18 14.28 38.69
N VAL A 834 -14.79 14.81 37.54
CA VAL A 834 -13.68 14.30 36.71
C VAL A 834 -12.34 14.40 37.44
N THR A 835 -12.10 15.53 38.11
CA THR A 835 -10.84 15.79 38.82
C THR A 835 -10.76 15.09 40.17
N GLN A 836 -11.87 15.07 40.92
CA GLN A 836 -11.88 14.52 42.27
C GLN A 836 -12.23 13.03 42.27
N GLY A 837 -13.07 12.55 41.35
CA GLY A 837 -13.55 11.16 41.31
C GLY A 837 -14.94 10.97 41.90
N HIS A 838 -15.86 11.91 41.66
CA HIS A 838 -17.25 11.84 42.17
C HIS A 838 -18.15 11.04 41.24
N TRP A 839 -19.27 10.56 41.77
CA TRP A 839 -20.36 10.04 40.96
C TRP A 839 -21.35 11.17 40.72
N VAL A 840 -21.61 11.48 39.46
CA VAL A 840 -22.54 12.54 39.07
C VAL A 840 -23.73 11.89 38.38
N PHE A 841 -24.93 12.09 38.93
CA PHE A 841 -26.18 11.64 38.36
C PHE A 841 -27.00 12.83 37.86
N LEU A 842 -27.25 12.88 36.56
CA LEU A 842 -28.11 13.88 35.92
C LEU A 842 -29.44 13.24 35.56
N ALA A 843 -30.50 13.59 36.30
CA ALA A 843 -31.82 13.06 36.06
C ALA A 843 -32.59 13.89 35.01
N ASN A 844 -33.51 13.25 34.29
CA ASN A 844 -34.46 13.88 33.37
C ASN A 844 -33.82 14.70 32.22
N CYS A 845 -32.80 14.15 31.57
CA CYS A 845 -32.08 14.83 30.48
C CYS A 845 -32.99 15.30 29.33
N HIS A 846 -34.05 14.55 29.01
CA HIS A 846 -35.09 14.94 28.03
C HIS A 846 -35.78 16.29 28.32
N LEU A 847 -35.73 16.80 29.56
CA LEU A 847 -36.29 18.12 29.90
C LEU A 847 -35.33 19.28 29.58
N SER A 848 -34.08 19.01 29.22
CA SER A 848 -33.04 20.02 28.95
C SER A 848 -32.29 19.78 27.64
N LEU A 849 -33.04 19.47 26.57
CA LEU A 849 -32.48 19.18 25.23
C LEU A 849 -31.59 20.30 24.69
N SER A 850 -31.91 21.56 24.98
CA SER A 850 -31.12 22.72 24.54
C SER A 850 -29.68 22.73 25.08
N TRP A 851 -29.41 22.07 26.21
CA TRP A 851 -28.07 21.97 26.80
C TRP A 851 -27.33 20.69 26.40
N MET A 852 -28.00 19.73 25.78
CA MET A 852 -27.40 18.45 25.40
C MET A 852 -26.20 18.55 24.46
N PRO A 853 -26.12 19.49 23.50
CA PRO A 853 -24.91 19.70 22.71
C PRO A 853 -23.69 20.09 23.55
N ASN A 854 -23.89 20.82 24.66
CA ASN A 854 -22.81 21.18 25.57
C ASN A 854 -22.38 19.99 26.44
N LEU A 855 -23.33 19.15 26.87
CA LEU A 855 -22.99 17.90 27.56
C LEU A 855 -22.21 16.97 26.64
N ASP A 856 -22.59 16.88 25.36
CA ASP A 856 -21.89 16.07 24.37
C ASP A 856 -20.41 16.48 24.26
N LYS A 857 -20.13 17.78 24.16
CA LYS A 857 -18.75 18.31 24.19
C LYS A 857 -17.99 17.92 25.46
N LEU A 858 -18.65 17.93 26.62
CA LEU A 858 -18.01 17.50 27.87
C LEU A 858 -17.72 15.99 27.86
N VAL A 859 -18.62 15.17 27.32
CA VAL A 859 -18.42 13.71 27.19
C VAL A 859 -17.32 13.38 26.17
N GLU A 860 -17.23 14.12 25.07
CA GLU A 860 -16.13 13.99 24.12
C GLU A 860 -14.78 14.36 24.76
N GLN A 861 -14.73 15.39 25.62
CA GLN A 861 -13.52 15.76 26.37
C GLN A 861 -13.05 14.62 27.30
N LEU A 862 -13.97 13.88 27.92
CA LEU A 862 -13.62 12.72 28.76
C LEU A 862 -12.84 11.63 28.01
N GLN A 863 -12.99 11.53 26.69
CA GLN A 863 -12.28 10.55 25.87
C GLN A 863 -10.80 10.90 25.71
N VAL A 864 -10.45 12.18 25.80
CA VAL A 864 -9.10 12.70 25.59
C VAL A 864 -8.39 12.93 26.93
N GLU A 865 -9.13 13.38 27.94
CA GLU A 865 -8.58 13.58 29.28
C GLU A 865 -8.37 12.24 30.01
N ASP A 866 -7.59 12.28 31.09
CA ASP A 866 -7.41 11.14 32.01
C ASP A 866 -8.27 11.35 33.26
N PRO A 867 -9.58 11.00 33.22
CA PRO A 867 -10.48 11.18 34.35
C PRO A 867 -10.09 10.29 35.53
N HIS A 868 -10.40 10.74 36.75
CA HIS A 868 -10.13 9.96 37.95
C HIS A 868 -10.75 8.54 37.86
N PRO A 869 -10.03 7.45 38.22
CA PRO A 869 -10.48 6.07 38.01
C PRO A 869 -11.84 5.72 38.64
N SER A 870 -12.19 6.40 39.73
CA SER A 870 -13.46 6.21 40.44
C SER A 870 -14.63 7.09 39.94
N PHE A 871 -14.38 8.05 39.03
CA PHE A 871 -15.43 8.89 38.45
C PHE A 871 -16.43 8.05 37.66
N ARG A 872 -17.73 8.35 37.79
CA ARG A 872 -18.79 7.76 36.96
C ARG A 872 -19.86 8.82 36.67
N LEU A 873 -20.28 8.89 35.41
CA LEU A 873 -21.38 9.72 34.95
C LEU A 873 -22.63 8.86 34.71
N TRP A 874 -23.70 9.18 35.43
CA TRP A 874 -25.00 8.55 35.30
C TRP A 874 -26.00 9.56 34.73
N LEU A 875 -26.81 9.14 33.77
CA LEU A 875 -27.83 9.95 33.11
C LEU A 875 -29.16 9.21 33.19
N SER A 876 -30.29 9.92 33.30
CA SER A 876 -31.61 9.34 33.07
C SER A 876 -32.42 10.15 32.07
N SER A 877 -33.11 9.46 31.15
CA SER A 877 -33.94 10.10 30.15
C SER A 877 -35.08 9.21 29.69
N SER A 878 -36.24 9.81 29.43
CA SER A 878 -37.25 9.22 28.57
C SER A 878 -36.73 9.20 27.11
N PRO A 879 -37.16 8.24 26.28
CA PRO A 879 -36.84 8.21 24.85
C PRO A 879 -37.20 9.52 24.15
N HIS A 880 -36.26 10.08 23.37
CA HIS A 880 -36.46 11.32 22.62
C HIS A 880 -35.55 11.34 21.38
N PRO A 881 -36.04 11.72 20.18
CA PRO A 881 -35.25 11.74 18.95
C PRO A 881 -34.07 12.72 18.98
N ASP A 882 -34.24 13.88 19.62
CA ASP A 882 -33.19 14.92 19.71
C ASP A 882 -32.12 14.65 20.77
N PHE A 883 -32.14 13.48 21.43
CA PHE A 883 -31.08 13.13 22.36
C PHE A 883 -29.77 12.83 21.59
N PRO A 884 -28.61 13.36 21.99
CA PRO A 884 -27.39 13.20 21.20
C PRO A 884 -26.99 11.74 20.99
N ILE A 885 -26.93 11.34 19.71
CA ILE A 885 -26.53 9.99 19.27
C ILE A 885 -25.11 9.67 19.73
N SER A 886 -24.22 10.66 19.76
CA SER A 886 -22.83 10.57 20.23
C SER A 886 -22.74 10.09 21.69
N ILE A 887 -23.52 10.68 22.59
CA ILE A 887 -23.59 10.24 24.00
C ILE A 887 -24.13 8.82 24.09
N LEU A 888 -25.17 8.50 23.31
CA LEU A 888 -25.70 7.14 23.26
C LEU A 888 -24.62 6.17 22.79
N GLN A 889 -23.99 6.38 21.64
CA GLN A 889 -22.97 5.49 21.09
C GLN A 889 -21.83 5.14 22.09
N VAL A 890 -21.38 6.09 22.92
CA VAL A 890 -20.30 5.89 23.91
C VAL A 890 -20.78 5.36 25.27
N SER A 891 -22.08 5.43 25.54
CA SER A 891 -22.65 5.04 26.84
C SER A 891 -23.08 3.57 26.91
N ILE A 892 -23.15 3.08 28.15
CA ILE A 892 -23.83 1.83 28.49
C ILE A 892 -25.27 2.18 28.86
N LYS A 893 -26.24 1.66 28.11
CA LYS A 893 -27.66 1.92 28.34
C LYS A 893 -28.30 0.78 29.12
N MET A 894 -29.30 1.13 29.91
CA MET A 894 -30.14 0.16 30.58
C MET A 894 -31.57 0.66 30.71
N THR A 895 -32.54 -0.20 30.42
CA THR A 895 -33.96 0.10 30.62
C THR A 895 -34.39 -0.28 32.01
N THR A 896 -35.10 0.62 32.68
CA THR A 896 -35.72 0.38 33.99
C THR A 896 -37.22 0.19 33.78
N GLU A 897 -37.62 -1.01 33.36
CA GLU A 897 -39.01 -1.42 33.19
C GLU A 897 -39.30 -2.61 34.11
N PRO A 898 -40.48 -2.66 34.78
CA PRO A 898 -40.89 -3.85 35.50
C PRO A 898 -41.02 -5.04 34.54
N PRO A 899 -40.58 -6.25 34.93
CA PRO A 899 -40.65 -7.42 34.07
C PRO A 899 -42.11 -7.81 33.80
N LYS A 900 -42.38 -8.39 32.62
CA LYS A 900 -43.71 -8.94 32.29
C LYS A 900 -43.99 -10.23 33.06
N GLY A 901 -45.23 -10.43 33.45
CA GLY A 901 -45.76 -11.60 34.17
C GLY A 901 -45.85 -11.43 35.70
N LEU A 902 -46.83 -12.09 36.31
CA LEU A 902 -47.07 -12.08 37.75
C LEU A 902 -45.88 -12.68 38.50
N LYS A 903 -45.38 -13.82 38.02
CA LYS A 903 -44.21 -14.50 38.60
C LYS A 903 -43.01 -13.56 38.67
N ALA A 904 -42.69 -12.89 37.58
CA ALA A 904 -41.48 -12.07 37.48
C ALA A 904 -41.58 -10.83 38.39
N ASN A 905 -42.75 -10.16 38.40
CA ASN A 905 -43.00 -9.02 39.29
C ASN A 905 -42.94 -9.41 40.77
N MET A 906 -43.60 -10.50 41.17
CA MET A 906 -43.55 -10.97 42.56
C MET A 906 -42.14 -11.42 42.97
N THR A 907 -41.42 -12.10 42.08
CA THR A 907 -40.02 -12.52 42.33
C THR A 907 -39.14 -11.30 42.59
N ARG A 908 -39.27 -10.26 41.76
CA ARG A 908 -38.55 -8.99 41.90
C ARG A 908 -38.83 -8.33 43.25
N LEU A 909 -40.10 -8.14 43.62
CA LEU A 909 -40.48 -7.52 44.89
C LEU A 909 -39.94 -8.30 46.10
N TYR A 910 -40.10 -9.63 46.12
CA TYR A 910 -39.59 -10.47 47.20
C TYR A 910 -38.05 -10.56 47.24
N GLN A 911 -37.36 -10.37 46.11
CA GLN A 911 -35.89 -10.28 46.08
C GLN A 911 -35.38 -8.99 46.73
N LEU A 912 -36.10 -7.88 46.56
CA LEU A 912 -35.77 -6.60 47.19
C LEU A 912 -36.08 -6.58 48.70
N MET A 913 -37.01 -7.42 49.16
CA MET A 913 -37.33 -7.53 50.58
C MET A 913 -36.17 -8.10 51.41
N SER A 914 -35.85 -7.39 52.50
CA SER A 914 -34.87 -7.83 53.50
C SER A 914 -35.52 -8.68 54.61
N GLU A 915 -34.74 -9.56 55.25
CA GLU A 915 -35.23 -10.36 56.39
C GLU A 915 -35.77 -9.48 57.54
N PRO A 916 -35.12 -8.35 57.95
CA PRO A 916 -35.67 -7.46 58.96
C PRO A 916 -37.04 -6.87 58.58
N GLN A 917 -37.21 -6.51 57.31
CA GLN A 917 -38.46 -5.96 56.79
C GLN A 917 -39.57 -7.02 56.79
N PHE A 918 -39.25 -8.27 56.46
CA PHE A 918 -40.19 -9.39 56.49
C PHE A 918 -40.70 -9.73 57.90
N SER A 919 -39.92 -9.42 58.93
CA SER A 919 -40.27 -9.61 60.35
C SER A 919 -40.62 -8.31 61.11
N ARG A 920 -40.88 -7.20 60.42
CA ARG A 920 -41.02 -5.86 61.03
C ARG A 920 -42.22 -5.69 61.97
N CYS A 921 -43.34 -6.37 61.68
CA CYS A 921 -44.63 -6.18 62.36
C CYS A 921 -44.78 -7.06 63.61
N SER A 922 -45.44 -6.53 64.65
CA SER A 922 -45.77 -7.23 65.92
C SER A 922 -46.70 -8.44 65.72
N LYS A 923 -47.45 -8.48 64.62
CA LYS A 923 -48.38 -9.57 64.23
C LYS A 923 -47.89 -10.25 62.94
N PRO A 924 -46.79 -11.02 62.98
CA PRO A 924 -46.09 -11.49 61.78
C PRO A 924 -46.94 -12.38 60.87
N ALA A 925 -47.80 -13.24 61.45
CA ALA A 925 -48.66 -14.13 60.66
C ALA A 925 -49.71 -13.38 59.82
N LYS A 926 -50.30 -12.30 60.36
CA LYS A 926 -51.25 -11.46 59.61
C LYS A 926 -50.52 -10.63 58.56
N TYR A 927 -49.41 -10.02 58.96
CA TYR A 927 -48.58 -9.19 58.10
C TYR A 927 -48.10 -9.94 56.86
N LYS A 928 -47.49 -11.12 57.01
CA LYS A 928 -46.96 -11.89 55.87
C LYS A 928 -48.02 -12.29 54.85
N LYS A 929 -49.22 -12.66 55.30
CA LYS A 929 -50.35 -13.00 54.41
C LYS A 929 -50.84 -11.79 53.61
N LEU A 930 -51.01 -10.65 54.28
CA LEU A 930 -51.46 -9.41 53.63
C LEU A 930 -50.38 -8.78 52.75
N LEU A 931 -49.12 -8.92 53.14
CA LEU A 931 -47.97 -8.53 52.32
C LEU A 931 -47.92 -9.35 51.02
N PHE A 932 -48.12 -10.67 51.08
CA PHE A 932 -48.22 -11.50 49.87
C PHE A 932 -49.39 -11.06 48.98
N SER A 933 -50.54 -10.77 49.60
CA SER A 933 -51.73 -10.26 48.91
C SER A 933 -51.49 -8.89 48.26
N LEU A 934 -50.74 -8.00 48.93
CA LEU A 934 -50.33 -6.70 48.41
C LEU A 934 -49.34 -6.82 47.24
N CYS A 935 -48.36 -7.73 47.33
CA CYS A 935 -47.45 -8.03 46.22
C CYS A 935 -48.21 -8.54 44.99
N PHE A 936 -49.19 -9.43 45.21
CA PHE A 936 -50.05 -9.94 44.14
C PHE A 936 -50.92 -8.83 43.56
N PHE A 937 -51.56 -8.01 44.40
CA PHE A 937 -52.35 -6.84 43.99
C PHE A 937 -51.54 -5.91 43.09
N HIS A 938 -50.37 -5.47 43.54
CA HIS A 938 -49.49 -4.60 42.77
C HIS A 938 -49.10 -5.24 41.42
N SER A 939 -48.74 -6.53 41.42
CA SER A 939 -48.37 -7.27 40.20
C SER A 939 -49.54 -7.37 39.20
N VAL A 940 -50.76 -7.59 39.68
CA VAL A 940 -51.97 -7.62 38.84
C VAL A 940 -52.23 -6.26 38.20
N LEU A 941 -52.12 -5.16 38.96
CA LEU A 941 -52.33 -3.81 38.42
C LEU A 941 -51.33 -3.46 37.33
N LEU A 942 -50.05 -3.80 37.54
CA LEU A 942 -48.98 -3.60 36.56
C LEU A 942 -49.22 -4.39 35.27
N GLU A 943 -49.57 -5.67 35.37
CA GLU A 943 -49.70 -6.56 34.23
C GLU A 943 -51.04 -6.40 33.49
N ARG A 944 -52.06 -5.85 34.14
CA ARG A 944 -53.37 -5.63 33.52
C ARG A 944 -53.30 -4.69 32.31
N LYS A 945 -52.26 -3.85 32.20
CA LYS A 945 -51.98 -3.04 31.00
C LYS A 945 -51.81 -3.89 29.73
N LYS A 946 -51.47 -5.18 29.86
CA LYS A 946 -51.39 -6.16 28.76
C LYS A 946 -52.67 -6.17 27.94
N PHE A 947 -53.84 -6.12 28.58
CA PHE A 947 -55.13 -6.22 27.91
C PHE A 947 -55.61 -4.92 27.25
N LEU A 948 -54.74 -3.91 27.13
CA LEU A 948 -55.03 -2.62 26.51
C LEU A 948 -56.31 -2.02 27.11
N GLN A 949 -57.23 -1.55 26.26
CA GLN A 949 -58.51 -0.93 26.65
C GLN A 949 -59.47 -1.90 27.36
N LEU A 950 -59.28 -3.23 27.24
CA LEU A 950 -60.06 -4.22 28.00
C LEU A 950 -59.52 -4.39 29.43
N GLY A 951 -58.26 -4.01 29.66
CA GLY A 951 -57.62 -4.01 30.97
C GLY A 951 -57.96 -2.76 31.78
N TRP A 952 -57.65 -1.60 31.20
CA TRP A 952 -57.88 -0.27 31.73
C TRP A 952 -58.42 0.65 30.64
N ASN A 953 -59.37 1.54 30.95
CA ASN A 953 -59.81 2.53 29.98
C ASN A 953 -58.67 3.51 29.65
N ILE A 954 -57.87 3.86 30.65
CA ILE A 954 -56.67 4.71 30.52
C ILE A 954 -55.47 3.97 31.12
N ILE A 955 -54.33 3.99 30.44
CA ILE A 955 -53.11 3.34 30.94
C ILE A 955 -52.50 4.17 32.07
N TYR A 956 -52.48 3.62 33.28
CA TYR A 956 -51.90 4.24 34.48
C TYR A 956 -50.48 3.73 34.77
N GLY A 957 -49.63 4.60 35.31
CA GLY A 957 -48.25 4.28 35.68
C GLY A 957 -48.08 4.02 37.17
N PHE A 958 -48.34 2.80 37.62
CA PHE A 958 -48.06 2.37 38.99
C PHE A 958 -46.57 2.03 39.16
N ASN A 959 -46.00 2.36 40.32
CA ASN A 959 -44.56 2.25 40.56
C ASN A 959 -44.21 1.61 41.92
N ASP A 960 -42.92 1.35 42.14
CA ASP A 960 -42.44 0.71 43.37
C ASP A 960 -42.68 1.56 44.62
N SER A 961 -42.71 2.89 44.50
CA SER A 961 -43.00 3.77 45.63
C SER A 961 -44.44 3.60 46.11
N ASP A 962 -45.39 3.34 45.21
CA ASP A 962 -46.77 3.02 45.57
C ASP A 962 -46.82 1.72 46.41
N PHE A 963 -46.01 0.72 46.06
CA PHE A 963 -45.89 -0.51 46.83
C PHE A 963 -45.24 -0.29 48.21
N GLU A 964 -44.11 0.40 48.26
CA GLU A 964 -43.38 0.69 49.52
C GLU A 964 -44.23 1.49 50.51
N VAL A 965 -44.94 2.53 50.04
CA VAL A 965 -45.87 3.30 50.89
C VAL A 965 -46.98 2.39 51.42
N SER A 966 -47.53 1.52 50.57
CA SER A 966 -48.60 0.59 50.97
C SER A 966 -48.12 -0.45 51.99
N GLU A 967 -46.89 -0.95 51.86
CA GLU A 967 -46.26 -1.87 52.81
C GLU A 967 -46.00 -1.21 54.17
N ASN A 968 -45.55 0.06 54.17
CA ASN A 968 -45.38 0.85 55.38
C ASN A 968 -46.70 1.13 56.09
N LEU A 969 -47.74 1.52 55.34
CA LEU A 969 -49.09 1.70 55.88
C LEU A 969 -49.64 0.39 56.46
N LEU A 970 -49.40 -0.74 55.77
CA LEU A 970 -49.82 -2.05 56.22
C LEU A 970 -49.20 -2.41 57.58
N SER A 971 -47.89 -2.25 57.77
CA SER A 971 -47.27 -2.58 59.06
C SER A 971 -47.72 -1.63 60.17
N LEU A 972 -47.78 -0.32 59.88
CA LEU A 972 -48.13 0.71 60.87
C LEU A 972 -49.52 0.45 61.45
N TYR A 973 -50.52 0.25 60.58
CA TYR A 973 -51.91 0.06 61.02
C TYR A 973 -52.15 -1.31 61.68
N LEU A 974 -51.40 -2.35 61.30
CA LEU A 974 -51.50 -3.65 61.97
C LEU A 974 -50.90 -3.63 63.40
N ASP A 975 -49.91 -2.78 63.63
CA ASP A 975 -49.27 -2.57 64.94
C ASP A 975 -50.09 -1.64 65.84
N GLU A 976 -50.67 -0.56 65.30
CA GLU A 976 -51.44 0.42 66.08
C GLU A 976 -52.80 -0.10 66.55
N TYR A 977 -53.49 -0.91 65.75
CA TYR A 977 -54.86 -1.35 66.03
C TYR A 977 -54.91 -2.82 66.43
N GLU A 978 -55.68 -3.18 67.47
CA GLU A 978 -55.86 -4.59 67.89
C GLU A 978 -56.58 -5.42 66.81
N GLU A 979 -57.74 -4.93 66.35
CA GLU A 979 -58.50 -5.46 65.21
C GLU A 979 -57.98 -4.90 63.89
N THR A 980 -58.10 -5.66 62.80
CA THR A 980 -57.60 -5.24 61.49
C THR A 980 -58.52 -4.17 60.88
N PRO A 981 -58.05 -2.93 60.65
CA PRO A 981 -58.90 -1.83 60.19
C PRO A 981 -59.09 -1.88 58.67
N TRP A 982 -59.96 -2.76 58.19
CA TRP A 982 -60.15 -3.04 56.76
C TRP A 982 -60.49 -1.81 55.93
N ASP A 983 -61.47 -0.99 56.35
CA ASP A 983 -61.91 0.18 55.59
C ASP A 983 -60.79 1.21 55.45
N ALA A 984 -60.01 1.42 56.52
CA ALA A 984 -58.87 2.33 56.49
C ALA A 984 -57.75 1.81 55.56
N LEU A 985 -57.36 0.54 55.69
CA LEU A 985 -56.33 -0.06 54.83
C LEU A 985 -56.74 -0.01 53.35
N LYS A 986 -57.98 -0.39 53.03
CA LYS A 986 -58.50 -0.37 51.65
C LYS A 986 -58.53 1.05 51.08
N TYR A 987 -59.02 2.02 51.86
CA TYR A 987 -59.12 3.40 51.40
C TYR A 987 -57.75 4.06 51.24
N LEU A 988 -56.82 3.85 52.16
CA LEU A 988 -55.47 4.41 52.08
C LEU A 988 -54.68 3.81 50.91
N ILE A 989 -54.73 2.47 50.74
CA ILE A 989 -54.01 1.78 49.67
C ILE A 989 -54.69 2.06 48.32
N ALA A 990 -55.94 1.64 48.12
CA ALA A 990 -56.58 1.71 46.81
C ALA A 990 -57.24 3.06 46.51
N GLY A 991 -57.77 3.76 47.52
CA GLY A 991 -58.50 5.02 47.32
C GLY A 991 -57.59 6.24 47.16
N ILE A 992 -56.54 6.33 47.99
CA ILE A 992 -55.60 7.46 48.01
C ILE A 992 -54.32 7.14 47.24
N ASN A 993 -53.59 6.09 47.62
CA ASN A 993 -52.26 5.84 47.07
C ASN A 993 -52.33 5.42 45.59
N TYR A 994 -52.92 4.26 45.29
CA TYR A 994 -53.11 3.84 43.89
C TYR A 994 -54.20 4.67 43.19
N GLY A 995 -55.29 4.99 43.90
CA GLY A 995 -56.43 5.74 43.37
C GLY A 995 -56.14 7.21 43.06
N GLY A 996 -55.02 7.76 43.54
CA GLY A 996 -54.54 9.09 43.16
C GLY A 996 -54.04 9.17 41.72
N HIS A 997 -53.61 8.05 41.14
CA HIS A 997 -53.23 7.95 39.72
C HIS A 997 -54.45 7.76 38.80
N VAL A 998 -55.54 7.18 39.33
CA VAL A 998 -56.70 6.76 38.54
C VAL A 998 -57.71 7.90 38.41
N THR A 999 -57.92 8.34 37.18
CA THR A 999 -58.80 9.47 36.83
C THR A 999 -60.19 9.05 36.35
N ASP A 1000 -60.35 7.82 35.84
CA ASP A 1000 -61.63 7.31 35.34
C ASP A 1000 -62.41 6.58 36.44
N ASP A 1001 -63.73 6.84 36.52
CA ASP A 1001 -64.58 6.28 37.57
C ASP A 1001 -64.78 4.77 37.45
N TRP A 1002 -64.79 4.22 36.22
CA TRP A 1002 -64.92 2.77 36.01
C TRP A 1002 -63.63 2.04 36.38
N ASP A 1003 -62.49 2.61 36.04
CA ASP A 1003 -61.18 2.09 36.46
C ASP A 1003 -61.01 2.17 37.99
N ARG A 1004 -61.52 3.24 38.64
CA ARG A 1004 -61.53 3.36 40.11
C ARG A 1004 -62.42 2.30 40.77
N ARG A 1005 -63.57 1.98 40.17
CA ARG A 1005 -64.43 0.86 40.61
C ARG A 1005 -63.68 -0.48 40.50
N LEU A 1006 -62.94 -0.69 39.42
CA LEU A 1006 -62.15 -1.90 39.21
C LEU A 1006 -61.05 -2.06 40.26
N LEU A 1007 -60.29 -1.00 40.53
CA LEU A 1007 -59.27 -0.95 41.58
C LEU A 1007 -59.86 -1.28 42.96
N THR A 1008 -61.04 -0.72 43.26
CA THR A 1008 -61.77 -0.97 44.50
C THR A 1008 -62.27 -2.43 44.59
N THR A 1009 -62.61 -3.05 43.47
CA THR A 1009 -63.02 -4.46 43.43
C THR A 1009 -61.85 -5.37 43.82
N TYR A 1010 -60.68 -5.15 43.23
CA TYR A 1010 -59.48 -5.92 43.56
C TYR A 1010 -59.08 -5.84 45.03
N ILE A 1011 -59.01 -4.64 45.59
CA ILE A 1011 -58.60 -4.49 46.99
C ILE A 1011 -59.62 -5.13 47.94
N ASN A 1012 -60.91 -5.12 47.59
CA ASN A 1012 -61.95 -5.72 48.41
C ASN A 1012 -61.85 -7.24 48.44
N ASP A 1013 -61.51 -7.87 47.32
CA ASP A 1013 -61.32 -9.32 47.23
C ASP A 1013 -60.05 -9.76 47.98
N TYR A 1014 -58.95 -9.00 47.86
CA TYR A 1014 -57.66 -9.40 48.44
C TYR A 1014 -57.53 -9.05 49.94
N PHE A 1015 -58.11 -7.94 50.38
CA PHE A 1015 -58.07 -7.48 51.78
C PHE A 1015 -59.41 -7.78 52.46
N CYS A 1016 -59.61 -9.01 52.89
CA CYS A 1016 -60.83 -9.46 53.57
C CYS A 1016 -60.52 -10.45 54.69
N ASP A 1017 -61.47 -10.69 55.61
CA ASP A 1017 -61.27 -11.65 56.70
C ASP A 1017 -61.02 -13.07 56.20
N GLN A 1018 -61.54 -13.44 55.02
CA GLN A 1018 -61.27 -14.75 54.43
C GLN A 1018 -59.78 -14.94 54.06
N SER A 1019 -59.06 -13.88 53.65
CA SER A 1019 -57.64 -13.98 53.29
C SER A 1019 -56.74 -14.27 54.49
N LEU A 1020 -57.17 -13.90 55.70
CA LEU A 1020 -56.49 -14.21 56.95
C LEU A 1020 -56.89 -15.56 57.54
N SER A 1021 -58.18 -15.90 57.49
CA SER A 1021 -58.74 -17.09 58.16
C SER A 1021 -58.66 -18.37 57.33
N THR A 1022 -58.73 -18.28 56.00
CA THR A 1022 -58.76 -19.45 55.11
C THR A 1022 -57.35 -19.94 54.80
N PRO A 1023 -57.05 -21.24 54.98
CA PRO A 1023 -55.80 -21.82 54.52
C PRO A 1023 -55.76 -21.85 52.98
N PHE A 1024 -54.62 -21.47 52.38
CA PHE A 1024 -54.48 -21.41 50.92
C PHE A 1024 -55.58 -20.58 50.24
N TYR A 1025 -55.89 -19.42 50.82
CA TYR A 1025 -56.87 -18.50 50.24
C TYR A 1025 -56.49 -18.18 48.79
N ARG A 1026 -57.43 -18.41 47.87
CA ARG A 1026 -57.23 -18.23 46.43
C ARG A 1026 -57.35 -16.74 46.10
N LEU A 1027 -56.31 -16.21 45.45
CA LEU A 1027 -56.27 -14.80 45.00
C LEU A 1027 -56.82 -14.64 43.58
N SER A 1028 -57.13 -15.73 42.89
CA SER A 1028 -57.76 -15.73 41.58
C SER A 1028 -58.78 -16.86 41.48
N ALA A 1029 -59.52 -16.94 40.37
CA ALA A 1029 -60.39 -18.07 40.09
C ALA A 1029 -59.63 -19.41 39.95
N LEU A 1030 -58.32 -19.35 39.71
CA LEU A 1030 -57.46 -20.51 39.46
C LEU A 1030 -56.88 -21.08 40.76
N GLU A 1031 -56.68 -22.40 40.78
CA GLU A 1031 -56.14 -23.10 41.95
C GLU A 1031 -54.66 -22.83 42.18
N THR A 1032 -53.96 -22.28 41.19
CA THR A 1032 -52.51 -22.07 41.21
C THR A 1032 -52.09 -20.88 42.06
N TYR A 1033 -52.90 -19.81 42.12
CA TYR A 1033 -52.55 -18.55 42.78
C TYR A 1033 -53.26 -18.44 44.13
N PHE A 1034 -52.52 -18.73 45.20
CA PHE A 1034 -53.03 -18.70 46.58
C PHE A 1034 -51.98 -18.14 47.55
N ILE A 1035 -52.43 -17.74 48.74
CA ILE A 1035 -51.53 -17.32 49.81
C ILE A 1035 -50.81 -18.55 50.40
N PRO A 1036 -49.47 -18.65 50.31
CA PRO A 1036 -48.73 -19.82 50.79
C PRO A 1036 -48.78 -19.94 52.32
N LYS A 1037 -48.38 -21.11 52.84
CA LYS A 1037 -48.26 -21.34 54.29
C LYS A 1037 -47.22 -20.41 54.91
N ASP A 1038 -47.40 -20.06 56.17
CA ASP A 1038 -46.42 -19.27 56.90
C ASP A 1038 -45.08 -20.02 56.99
N GLY A 1039 -43.99 -19.28 56.79
CA GLY A 1039 -42.65 -19.81 56.61
C GLY A 1039 -41.59 -18.70 56.56
N SER A 1040 -40.37 -19.07 56.20
CA SER A 1040 -39.25 -18.14 55.98
C SER A 1040 -39.42 -17.38 54.66
N LEU A 1041 -38.72 -16.25 54.50
CA LEU A 1041 -38.71 -15.50 53.23
C LEU A 1041 -38.34 -16.40 52.03
N ALA A 1042 -37.42 -17.34 52.22
CA ALA A 1042 -37.02 -18.32 51.21
C ALA A 1042 -38.18 -19.23 50.75
N SER A 1043 -39.06 -19.66 51.67
CA SER A 1043 -40.22 -20.51 51.31
C SER A 1043 -41.25 -19.77 50.44
N TYR A 1044 -41.44 -18.47 50.67
CA TYR A 1044 -42.29 -17.63 49.82
C TYR A 1044 -41.65 -17.46 48.43
N LYS A 1045 -40.33 -17.23 48.37
CA LYS A 1045 -39.57 -17.15 47.11
C LYS A 1045 -39.64 -18.46 46.30
N GLU A 1046 -39.57 -19.60 46.97
CA GLU A 1046 -39.71 -20.92 46.34
C GLU A 1046 -41.12 -21.15 45.80
N TYR A 1047 -42.16 -20.77 46.54
CA TYR A 1047 -43.53 -20.85 46.01
C TYR A 1047 -43.71 -19.96 44.76
N ILE A 1048 -43.21 -18.72 44.79
CA ILE A 1048 -43.27 -17.82 43.63
C ILE A 1048 -42.51 -18.41 42.44
N SER A 1049 -41.38 -19.09 42.65
CA SER A 1049 -40.61 -19.71 41.55
C SER A 1049 -41.34 -20.88 40.89
N LEU A 1050 -42.31 -21.50 41.57
CA LEU A 1050 -43.18 -22.55 41.04
C LEU A 1050 -44.37 -22.03 40.23
N LEU A 1051 -44.65 -20.72 40.25
CA LEU A 1051 -45.72 -20.13 39.43
C LEU A 1051 -45.43 -20.30 37.92
N PRO A 1052 -46.48 -20.37 37.08
CA PRO A 1052 -46.32 -20.49 35.63
C PRO A 1052 -45.60 -19.26 35.06
N GLY A 1053 -44.84 -19.46 33.98
CA GLY A 1053 -44.15 -18.36 33.28
C GLY A 1053 -45.08 -17.53 32.38
N MET A 1054 -46.23 -18.09 31.99
CA MET A 1054 -47.28 -17.38 31.27
C MET A 1054 -48.57 -17.44 32.07
N ASP A 1055 -49.08 -16.27 32.42
CA ASP A 1055 -50.29 -16.12 33.22
C ASP A 1055 -51.54 -16.16 32.33
N PRO A 1056 -52.49 -17.06 32.59
CA PRO A 1056 -53.78 -17.06 31.90
C PRO A 1056 -54.61 -15.81 32.27
N PRO A 1057 -55.49 -15.32 31.39
CA PRO A 1057 -56.28 -14.11 31.61
C PRO A 1057 -57.15 -14.17 32.87
N GLU A 1058 -57.61 -15.36 33.26
CA GLU A 1058 -58.40 -15.59 34.47
C GLU A 1058 -57.62 -15.27 35.76
N ALA A 1059 -56.28 -15.32 35.73
CA ALA A 1059 -55.45 -14.89 36.86
C ALA A 1059 -55.64 -13.39 37.16
N PHE A 1060 -56.01 -12.61 36.14
CA PHE A 1060 -56.32 -11.19 36.23
C PHE A 1060 -57.84 -10.94 36.23
N GLY A 1061 -58.68 -11.95 36.47
CA GLY A 1061 -60.14 -11.79 36.38
C GLY A 1061 -60.66 -11.36 35.00
N GLN A 1062 -59.93 -11.68 33.92
CA GLN A 1062 -60.31 -11.38 32.54
C GLN A 1062 -60.85 -12.62 31.82
N HIS A 1063 -61.66 -12.39 30.78
CA HIS A 1063 -62.12 -13.45 29.89
C HIS A 1063 -61.03 -13.83 28.86
N PRO A 1064 -60.90 -15.10 28.43
CA PRO A 1064 -59.92 -15.53 27.42
C PRO A 1064 -59.84 -14.68 26.14
N ASN A 1065 -60.99 -14.20 25.65
CA ASN A 1065 -61.04 -13.33 24.47
C ASN A 1065 -60.27 -12.01 24.62
N ALA A 1066 -60.10 -11.49 25.84
CA ALA A 1066 -59.29 -10.29 26.05
C ALA A 1066 -57.81 -10.53 25.74
N ASP A 1067 -57.33 -11.74 26.04
CA ASP A 1067 -55.96 -12.16 25.73
C ASP A 1067 -55.78 -12.34 24.21
N VAL A 1068 -56.79 -12.87 23.51
CA VAL A 1068 -56.80 -12.98 22.03
C VAL A 1068 -56.66 -11.61 21.38
N ALA A 1069 -57.47 -10.62 21.79
CA ALA A 1069 -57.41 -9.27 21.25
C ALA A 1069 -56.04 -8.59 21.51
N SER A 1070 -55.50 -8.77 22.72
CA SER A 1070 -54.15 -8.32 23.09
C SER A 1070 -53.08 -8.96 22.19
N GLN A 1071 -53.11 -10.28 22.03
CA GLN A 1071 -52.12 -11.02 21.26
C GLN A 1071 -52.16 -10.68 19.76
N ILE A 1072 -53.34 -10.47 19.18
CA ILE A 1072 -53.48 -9.99 17.80
C ILE A 1072 -52.82 -8.60 17.65
N THR A 1073 -53.03 -7.71 18.61
CA THR A 1073 -52.44 -6.37 18.58
C THR A 1073 -50.92 -6.42 18.73
N GLU A 1074 -50.40 -7.27 19.61
CA GLU A 1074 -48.96 -7.50 19.78
C GLU A 1074 -48.33 -8.11 18.51
N ALA A 1075 -49.00 -9.07 17.88
CA ALA A 1075 -48.56 -9.66 16.61
C ALA A 1075 -48.51 -8.62 15.49
N ARG A 1076 -49.54 -7.76 15.36
CA ARG A 1076 -49.52 -6.64 14.39
C ARG A 1076 -48.37 -5.68 14.64
N THR A 1077 -48.18 -5.28 15.89
CA THR A 1077 -47.06 -4.41 16.28
C THR A 1077 -45.72 -5.04 15.91
N LEU A 1078 -45.56 -6.36 16.13
CA LEU A 1078 -44.37 -7.11 15.75
C LEU A 1078 -44.16 -7.08 14.23
N PHE A 1079 -45.20 -7.32 13.43
CA PHE A 1079 -45.10 -7.28 11.97
C PHE A 1079 -44.79 -5.88 11.43
N ASP A 1080 -45.51 -4.86 11.88
CA ASP A 1080 -45.31 -3.47 11.47
C ASP A 1080 -43.88 -3.00 11.77
N THR A 1081 -43.36 -3.40 12.92
CA THR A 1081 -41.98 -3.09 13.33
C THR A 1081 -40.96 -3.87 12.51
N LEU A 1082 -41.15 -5.16 12.23
CA LEU A 1082 -40.24 -5.92 11.36
C LEU A 1082 -40.28 -5.42 9.91
N LEU A 1083 -41.44 -4.97 9.43
CA LEU A 1083 -41.59 -4.35 8.11
C LEU A 1083 -40.86 -3.01 8.02
N SER A 1084 -40.85 -2.20 9.07
CA SER A 1084 -40.11 -0.93 9.08
C SER A 1084 -38.59 -1.14 9.07
N LEU A 1085 -38.11 -2.30 9.54
CA LEU A 1085 -36.70 -2.70 9.46
C LEU A 1085 -36.29 -3.20 8.07
N GLN A 1086 -37.23 -3.67 7.24
CA GLN A 1086 -36.85 -4.17 5.93
C GLN A 1086 -36.42 -3.02 5.00
N PRO A 1087 -35.29 -3.16 4.28
CA PRO A 1087 -34.93 -2.20 3.25
C PRO A 1087 -36.05 -2.14 2.22
N GLN A 1088 -36.44 -0.93 1.81
CA GLN A 1088 -37.43 -0.71 0.77
C GLN A 1088 -36.83 -1.09 -0.60
N ILE A 1089 -36.60 -2.38 -0.82
CA ILE A 1089 -36.06 -2.91 -2.06
C ILE A 1089 -37.22 -3.01 -3.06
N THR A 1090 -37.08 -2.30 -4.18
CA THR A 1090 -37.88 -2.53 -5.38
C THR A 1090 -37.48 -3.91 -5.92
N PRO A 1091 -38.41 -4.88 -6.06
CA PRO A 1091 -38.05 -6.21 -6.54
C PRO A 1091 -37.34 -6.12 -7.90
N THR A 1092 -36.11 -6.62 -7.97
CA THR A 1092 -35.21 -6.57 -9.14
C THR A 1092 -35.55 -7.57 -10.24
N ARG A 1093 -36.70 -8.26 -10.16
CA ARG A 1093 -37.14 -9.14 -11.25
C ARG A 1093 -37.56 -8.29 -12.44
N ALA A 1094 -36.76 -8.33 -13.50
CA ALA A 1094 -37.12 -7.81 -14.83
C ALA A 1094 -38.48 -8.41 -15.25
N GLY A 1095 -39.53 -7.59 -15.24
CA GLY A 1095 -40.90 -7.97 -15.62
C GLY A 1095 -41.95 -7.97 -14.49
N GLY A 1096 -41.59 -7.68 -13.23
CA GLY A 1096 -42.57 -7.43 -12.17
C GLY A 1096 -43.08 -5.98 -12.19
N GLN A 1097 -44.39 -5.77 -11.94
CA GLN A 1097 -44.95 -4.43 -11.72
C GLN A 1097 -44.15 -3.66 -10.67
N THR A 1098 -43.85 -2.40 -10.94
CA THR A 1098 -43.13 -1.55 -9.97
C THR A 1098 -44.01 -1.27 -8.74
N ARG A 1099 -43.39 -0.88 -7.62
CA ARG A 1099 -44.14 -0.50 -6.42
C ARG A 1099 -45.06 0.70 -6.70
N GLU A 1100 -44.58 1.66 -7.48
CA GLU A 1100 -45.34 2.85 -7.87
C GLU A 1100 -46.58 2.47 -8.70
N GLU A 1101 -46.42 1.57 -9.66
CA GLU A 1101 -47.55 1.04 -10.46
C GLU A 1101 -48.59 0.36 -9.57
N LYS A 1102 -48.18 -0.49 -8.61
CA LYS A 1102 -49.11 -1.13 -7.68
C LYS A 1102 -49.84 -0.14 -6.77
N VAL A 1103 -49.14 0.90 -6.30
CA VAL A 1103 -49.75 1.93 -5.44
C VAL A 1103 -50.77 2.75 -6.24
N LEU A 1104 -50.46 3.11 -7.48
CA LEU A 1104 -51.38 3.82 -8.37
C LEU A 1104 -52.61 2.97 -8.72
N GLU A 1105 -52.42 1.68 -8.98
CA GLU A 1105 -53.51 0.73 -9.23
C GLU A 1105 -54.44 0.61 -8.00
N LEU A 1106 -53.87 0.46 -6.80
CA LEU A 1106 -54.62 0.41 -5.55
C LEU A 1106 -55.35 1.74 -5.26
N ALA A 1107 -54.69 2.87 -5.51
CA ALA A 1107 -55.29 4.20 -5.34
C ALA A 1107 -56.46 4.41 -6.30
N ALA A 1108 -56.35 3.95 -7.54
CA ALA A 1108 -57.42 3.99 -8.53
C ALA A 1108 -58.62 3.12 -8.12
N ASP A 1109 -58.37 1.89 -7.63
CA ASP A 1109 -59.42 0.99 -7.12
C ASP A 1109 -60.14 1.58 -5.89
N VAL A 1110 -59.40 2.13 -4.92
CA VAL A 1110 -59.99 2.79 -3.75
C VAL A 1110 -60.83 3.99 -4.19
N LYS A 1111 -60.33 4.80 -5.13
CA LYS A 1111 -61.07 5.94 -5.68
C LYS A 1111 -62.39 5.53 -6.34
N GLN A 1112 -62.43 4.39 -7.03
CA GLN A 1112 -63.65 3.86 -7.63
C GLN A 1112 -64.66 3.36 -6.58
N LYS A 1113 -64.18 2.87 -5.44
CA LYS A 1113 -65.01 2.35 -4.33
C LYS A 1113 -65.56 3.43 -3.40
N ILE A 1114 -65.05 4.68 -3.48
CA ILE A 1114 -65.56 5.79 -2.65
C ILE A 1114 -66.97 6.18 -3.13
N PRO A 1115 -67.97 6.24 -2.23
CA PRO A 1115 -69.33 6.66 -2.58
C PRO A 1115 -69.41 8.09 -3.13
N GLU A 1116 -70.45 8.37 -3.92
CA GLU A 1116 -70.75 9.73 -4.38
C GLU A 1116 -71.13 10.67 -3.21
N MET A 1117 -70.91 11.97 -3.40
CA MET A 1117 -71.27 12.98 -2.39
C MET A 1117 -72.77 12.98 -2.09
N ILE A 1118 -73.11 13.13 -0.81
CA ILE A 1118 -74.50 13.20 -0.37
C ILE A 1118 -75.08 14.56 -0.78
N ASP A 1119 -76.27 14.58 -1.40
CA ASP A 1119 -76.90 15.83 -1.84
C ASP A 1119 -77.38 16.68 -0.64
N TYR A 1120 -76.55 17.65 -0.26
CA TYR A 1120 -76.85 18.61 0.80
C TYR A 1120 -78.01 19.54 0.42
N GLU A 1121 -78.07 20.02 -0.82
CA GLU A 1121 -79.07 21.01 -1.22
C GLU A 1121 -80.46 20.41 -1.34
N GLY A 1122 -80.57 19.20 -1.90
CA GLY A 1122 -81.82 18.46 -1.96
C GLY A 1122 -82.33 18.11 -0.56
N THR A 1123 -81.45 17.61 0.31
CA THR A 1123 -81.80 17.28 1.70
C THR A 1123 -82.23 18.52 2.49
N ARG A 1124 -81.53 19.66 2.32
CA ARG A 1124 -81.89 20.93 2.95
C ARG A 1124 -83.25 21.46 2.48
N LYS A 1125 -83.60 21.29 1.20
CA LYS A 1125 -84.91 21.70 0.65
C LYS A 1125 -86.04 20.83 1.18
N LEU A 1126 -85.83 19.52 1.29
CA LEU A 1126 -86.79 18.56 1.85
C LEU A 1126 -87.08 18.82 3.34
N LEU A 1127 -86.06 19.18 4.11
CA LEU A 1127 -86.15 19.41 5.56
C LEU A 1127 -86.53 20.86 5.92
N ALA A 1128 -86.74 21.74 4.94
CA ALA A 1128 -87.01 23.17 5.17
C ALA A 1128 -88.33 23.45 5.92
N LEU A 1129 -89.27 22.51 5.90
CA LEU A 1129 -90.60 22.64 6.53
C LEU A 1129 -90.62 22.23 8.01
N ASP A 1130 -89.59 21.53 8.50
CA ASP A 1130 -89.48 21.06 9.88
C ASP A 1130 -88.12 21.45 10.50
N PRO A 1131 -88.04 22.56 11.26
CA PRO A 1131 -86.79 23.06 11.83
C PRO A 1131 -86.42 22.33 13.13
N SER A 1132 -86.53 21.00 13.16
CA SER A 1132 -86.14 20.21 14.32
C SER A 1132 -84.60 20.20 14.51
N PRO A 1133 -84.08 20.17 15.74
CA PRO A 1133 -82.64 20.08 16.00
C PRO A 1133 -81.96 18.87 15.34
N LEU A 1134 -82.69 17.76 15.17
CA LEU A 1134 -82.18 16.56 14.49
C LEU A 1134 -81.93 16.81 12.99
N ASN A 1135 -82.80 17.56 12.32
CA ASN A 1135 -82.63 17.92 10.91
C ASN A 1135 -81.42 18.86 10.71
N VAL A 1136 -81.17 19.76 11.68
CA VAL A 1136 -79.98 20.62 11.67
C VAL A 1136 -78.70 19.79 11.85
N VAL A 1137 -78.70 18.84 12.79
CA VAL A 1137 -77.57 17.92 13.00
C VAL A 1137 -77.31 17.08 11.75
N LEU A 1138 -78.36 16.52 11.13
CA LEU A 1138 -78.23 15.74 9.89
C LEU A 1138 -77.60 16.56 8.76
N LEU A 1139 -78.04 17.80 8.56
CA LEU A 1139 -77.44 18.69 7.55
C LEU A 1139 -75.97 18.99 7.87
N GLN A 1140 -75.64 19.17 9.15
CA GLN A 1140 -74.25 19.37 9.58
C GLN A 1140 -73.38 18.12 9.38
N GLU A 1141 -73.92 16.93 9.63
CA GLU A 1141 -73.24 15.65 9.38
C GLU A 1141 -72.99 15.44 7.89
N ILE A 1142 -74.00 15.68 7.03
CA ILE A 1142 -73.85 15.62 5.57
C ILE A 1142 -72.73 16.56 5.10
N GLN A 1143 -72.71 17.80 5.60
CA GLN A 1143 -71.68 18.76 5.25
C GLN A 1143 -70.28 18.29 5.68
N ARG A 1144 -70.14 17.75 6.90
CA ARG A 1144 -68.87 17.22 7.42
C ARG A 1144 -68.41 15.98 6.64
N TYR A 1145 -69.32 15.07 6.33
CA TYR A 1145 -69.04 13.86 5.57
C TYR A 1145 -68.58 14.19 4.15
N ASN A 1146 -69.27 15.10 3.47
CA ASN A 1146 -68.87 15.56 2.14
C ASN A 1146 -67.50 16.25 2.16
N THR A 1147 -67.21 17.08 3.18
CA THR A 1147 -65.89 17.72 3.33
C THR A 1147 -64.79 16.66 3.51
N LEU A 1148 -65.04 15.62 4.30
CA LEU A 1148 -64.12 14.50 4.49
C LEU A 1148 -63.90 13.74 3.18
N MET A 1149 -64.97 13.39 2.45
CA MET A 1149 -64.86 12.69 1.17
C MET A 1149 -64.11 13.52 0.11
N GLN A 1150 -64.35 14.83 0.05
CA GLN A 1150 -63.58 15.73 -0.81
C GLN A 1150 -62.08 15.70 -0.47
N THR A 1151 -61.75 15.74 0.82
CA THR A 1151 -60.36 15.67 1.28
C THR A 1151 -59.71 14.33 0.90
N ILE A 1152 -60.42 13.21 1.06
CA ILE A 1152 -59.94 11.87 0.68
C ILE A 1152 -59.74 11.79 -0.84
N LEU A 1153 -60.71 12.22 -1.64
CA LEU A 1153 -60.62 12.20 -3.10
C LEU A 1153 -59.51 13.09 -3.63
N PHE A 1154 -59.31 14.27 -3.02
CA PHE A 1154 -58.20 15.17 -3.35
C PHE A 1154 -56.86 14.50 -3.04
N SER A 1155 -56.69 13.94 -1.84
CA SER A 1155 -55.48 13.23 -1.42
C SER A 1155 -55.14 12.05 -2.35
N LEU A 1156 -56.15 11.24 -2.73
CA LEU A 1156 -55.98 10.12 -3.68
C LEU A 1156 -55.68 10.56 -5.11
N THR A 1157 -55.96 11.82 -5.47
CA THR A 1157 -55.66 12.36 -6.80
C THR A 1157 -54.29 13.06 -6.84
N ASP A 1158 -53.79 13.50 -5.68
CA ASP A 1158 -52.46 14.12 -5.52
C ASP A 1158 -51.34 13.06 -5.37
N LEU A 1159 -51.68 11.87 -4.85
CA LEU A 1159 -50.89 10.64 -4.87
C LEU A 1159 -50.63 10.15 -6.30
#